data_AF-F0UQF9-F1
#
_entry.id   AF-F0UQF9-F1
#
_cell.length_a   1.000
_cell.length_b   1.000
_cell.length_c   1.000
_cell.angle_alpha   90.00
_cell.angle_beta   90.00
_cell.angle_gamma   90.00
#
_symmetry.space_group_name_H-M   'P 1'
#
loop_
_entity.id
_entity.type
_entity.pdbx_description
1 polymer ?
#
loop_
_entity_poly.entity_id
_entity_poly.type
_entity_poly.pdbx_seq_one_letter_code
_entity_poly.pdbx_strand_id
1 'polypeptide(L)'
;MGAEGYLPTAVSCDSDTRRTALGTILVGLHLFREEQKLSTINAESSYSKTGLLAPVLAQIGGWLGWESWDWKDHGYYGVEMASIDRWLFEESRISTLDLPEEPFPPPSILSFIEKSLNHEQVKFLTILDIVPSSASPARRDSAMRRAMRLTPRTLALSGFISELKPQTTIEERVELLLRWGLTSSVIDTLPDGISASLHEAIAQCQPAPPSHWGGSMFALIDRGDLLMSMTEDSASTPISRSPFIQSHDAVRDVHSIGSQSLDGTTLNSFEVSAEADRQLITRLIFREDRRFYEAFRILNQMKPPYVECVPAPGLSESEVLEAQKELVQLVVLRTLSVPAGRAMIGFSGRVPLLTEKLPIPAFSLQCVMKPSNVTISAEKSAFSEDKVCWAFFHNGASTGLALSKAAKGINTSWILYNKPTELTNRHAGFLLALGLNGHLKSLAKWVAFKYLTPKHTMTSIGLLLGLSASYLGTMDTLITRLLSVHVTRMLPPGAAELNLSPLTQTTGIMGIGLLYCNSQHRRMSEVMLSEMENTDHEEPSATQEILRDEGYRLASGFALGFINLGKGSDLRGLRDMHIVDRLLALAVGTKGVDVVHILDKATAGATVALAIIFMKSNDATVAEKIDIPDTVAQFDYVRPDIFLLRTLAKHLIMWDSIIASDRWIKNNLPSIYKRKYRLTTVRHLSTDDMPFFNIITGLCFAIGLRFAGSGAYQARDLLVSYLDQFKRIARFTVHNYDEKLTRNAVRNCQDIIALSAAAVMAGTGDLIVFRRLRSLHGHVSADTPYGSHMAAHMAIGMLFLGGGTYTLGTSNLGIAALLCSFYPVFPTTVLDNKCHLQAFRHLWVLAAEPRCLVPRDLDTRRAVTIPVSLTLKTGESQLTTAPCLLPNIDDLATVKIQSPDHWDLTLDFADNPDLRDKFRLGDQSVYLRRRAVYTGSSTSEFSSSLMALSDVQDIPSSSSPGYSRAVNTTPNAAAPILYSQGKSSIQVRFPARHLWEWIFNLRTFRPLDMGDKALVIPSVPSQQPIEIYARDHSEIIIWPVSWLRPSAVDTRLVLEKTVQHLVDAATGQGDGDDTVRDRLWQLRLLFAWLDSNDDRTKLATGEKRCRKTFKGIWLRADVIEDVRWRVWGVQVGDNGNGGQLLEDNRGMPT
;
A
#
# COMPACT_ATOMS: atom_id res chain seq x y z
N MET A 1 -3.75 15.65 -68.86
CA MET A 1 -4.07 14.76 -69.98
C MET A 1 -3.48 15.37 -71.24
N GLY A 2 -2.24 15.00 -71.57
CA GLY A 2 -1.50 15.53 -72.73
C GLY A 2 -0.37 14.57 -73.08
N ALA A 3 0.20 14.69 -74.29
CA ALA A 3 1.22 13.78 -74.81
C ALA A 3 2.48 13.69 -73.93
N GLU A 4 2.80 14.77 -73.20
CA GLU A 4 3.91 14.86 -72.22
C GLU A 4 3.45 14.79 -70.75
N GLY A 5 2.27 14.22 -70.49
CA GLY A 5 1.71 14.17 -69.14
C GLY A 5 2.44 13.23 -68.17
N TYR A 6 2.36 13.52 -66.87
CA TYR A 6 2.87 12.68 -65.77
C TYR A 6 2.05 11.38 -65.55
N LEU A 7 0.86 11.27 -66.14
CA LEU A 7 -0.01 10.10 -65.94
C LEU A 7 0.58 8.87 -66.63
N PRO A 8 0.48 7.67 -66.03
CA PRO A 8 1.00 6.43 -66.61
C PRO A 8 0.31 6.02 -67.93
N THR A 9 -0.76 6.74 -68.31
CA THR A 9 -1.48 6.62 -69.59
C THR A 9 -0.98 7.59 -70.67
N ALA A 10 0.03 8.43 -70.38
CA ALA A 10 0.58 9.37 -71.35
C ALA A 10 1.36 8.64 -72.46
N VAL A 11 1.28 9.16 -73.69
CA VAL A 11 1.92 8.56 -74.88
C VAL A 11 3.45 8.47 -74.74
N SER A 12 4.04 9.34 -73.91
CA SER A 12 5.47 9.36 -73.54
C SER A 12 5.93 8.21 -72.62
N CYS A 13 5.01 7.46 -72.00
CA CYS A 13 5.34 6.31 -71.15
C CYS A 13 5.40 5.00 -71.95
N ASP A 14 6.20 4.05 -71.47
CA ASP A 14 6.43 2.75 -72.11
C ASP A 14 5.11 2.03 -72.41
N SER A 15 5.04 1.36 -73.57
CA SER A 15 3.83 0.66 -74.04
C SER A 15 3.30 -0.34 -73.02
N ASP A 16 4.20 -1.04 -72.33
CA ASP A 16 3.83 -2.01 -71.30
C ASP A 16 3.25 -1.33 -70.05
N THR A 17 3.81 -0.20 -69.62
CA THR A 17 3.26 0.57 -68.48
C THR A 17 1.86 1.10 -68.77
N ARG A 18 1.58 1.51 -70.01
CA ARG A 18 0.25 1.95 -70.45
C ARG A 18 -0.76 0.81 -70.46
N ARG A 19 -0.34 -0.39 -70.88
CA ARG A 19 -1.17 -1.61 -70.89
C ARG A 19 -1.50 -2.10 -69.47
N THR A 20 -0.55 -2.03 -68.54
CA THR A 20 -0.73 -2.53 -67.16
C THR A 20 -1.32 -1.49 -66.20
N ALA A 21 -1.27 -0.19 -66.51
CA ALA A 21 -1.67 0.88 -65.60
C ALA A 21 -3.10 0.71 -65.04
N LEU A 22 -4.09 0.48 -65.90
CA LEU A 22 -5.49 0.35 -65.48
C LEU A 22 -5.70 -0.88 -64.59
N GLY A 23 -5.08 -2.02 -64.93
CA GLY A 23 -5.11 -3.24 -64.10
C GLY A 23 -4.42 -3.04 -62.74
N THR A 24 -3.28 -2.34 -62.69
CA THR A 24 -2.61 -2.04 -61.41
C THR A 24 -3.40 -1.08 -60.51
N ILE A 25 -4.14 -0.14 -61.11
CA ILE A 25 -5.05 0.76 -60.37
C ILE A 25 -6.24 -0.04 -59.81
N LEU A 26 -6.83 -0.94 -60.61
CA LEU A 26 -7.92 -1.82 -60.17
C LEU A 26 -7.49 -2.67 -58.97
N VAL A 27 -6.35 -3.38 -59.08
CA VAL A 27 -5.83 -4.22 -57.98
C VAL A 27 -5.48 -3.36 -56.76
N GLY A 28 -4.83 -2.20 -56.93
CA GLY A 28 -4.47 -1.32 -55.83
C GLY A 28 -5.67 -0.75 -55.07
N LEU A 29 -6.72 -0.33 -55.79
CA LEU A 29 -7.97 0.16 -55.18
C LEU A 29 -8.77 -0.98 -54.53
N HIS A 30 -8.73 -2.19 -55.09
CA HIS A 30 -9.34 -3.35 -54.48
C HIS A 30 -8.68 -3.73 -53.14
N LEU A 31 -7.35 -3.75 -53.06
CA LEU A 31 -6.63 -3.98 -51.79
C LEU A 31 -6.95 -2.89 -50.74
N PHE A 32 -7.13 -1.64 -51.18
CA PHE A 32 -7.59 -0.57 -50.30
C PHE A 32 -9.02 -0.79 -49.79
N ARG A 33 -9.92 -1.33 -50.61
CA ARG A 33 -11.27 -1.73 -50.18
C ARG A 33 -11.21 -2.89 -49.16
N GLU A 34 -10.38 -3.90 -49.40
CA GLU A 34 -10.21 -5.01 -48.44
C GLU A 34 -9.69 -4.52 -47.07
N GLU A 35 -8.80 -3.53 -47.03
CA GLU A 35 -8.38 -2.87 -45.79
C GLU A 35 -9.55 -2.14 -45.09
N GLN A 36 -10.44 -1.49 -45.85
CA GLN A 36 -11.61 -0.81 -45.29
C GLN A 36 -12.59 -1.78 -44.62
N LYS A 37 -12.73 -3.00 -45.15
CA LYS A 37 -13.56 -4.07 -44.55
C LYS A 37 -13.10 -4.47 -43.15
N LEU A 38 -11.80 -4.36 -42.88
CA LEU A 38 -11.22 -4.66 -41.57
C LEU A 38 -11.53 -3.59 -40.51
N SER A 39 -12.27 -2.52 -40.82
CA SER A 39 -12.60 -1.46 -39.87
C SER A 39 -14.10 -1.25 -39.80
N THR A 40 -14.73 -1.60 -38.68
CA THR A 40 -16.18 -1.41 -38.44
C THR A 40 -16.61 0.05 -38.63
N ILE A 41 -15.79 1.00 -38.16
CA ILE A 41 -16.01 2.45 -38.32
C ILE A 41 -16.11 2.87 -39.81
N ASN A 42 -15.34 2.23 -40.70
CA ASN A 42 -15.34 2.56 -42.12
C ASN A 42 -16.40 1.76 -42.91
N ALA A 43 -16.79 0.60 -42.40
CA ALA A 43 -17.77 -0.29 -43.02
C ALA A 43 -19.23 0.15 -42.80
N GLU A 44 -19.56 0.80 -41.68
CA GLU A 44 -20.95 1.09 -41.27
C GLU A 44 -21.61 2.33 -41.90
N SER A 45 -21.21 2.76 -43.09
CA SER A 45 -21.92 3.86 -43.76
C SER A 45 -22.23 3.56 -45.23
N SER A 46 -23.38 2.93 -45.44
CA SER A 46 -24.08 2.82 -46.73
C SER A 46 -24.31 4.17 -47.43
N TYR A 47 -24.11 5.29 -46.74
CA TYR A 47 -24.20 6.67 -47.27
C TYR A 47 -22.86 7.42 -47.33
N SER A 48 -21.73 6.80 -46.98
CA SER A 48 -20.42 7.43 -47.12
C SER A 48 -19.96 7.43 -48.58
N LYS A 49 -19.29 8.51 -49.01
CA LYS A 49 -18.68 8.66 -50.34
C LYS A 49 -17.71 7.50 -50.70
N THR A 50 -17.24 6.73 -49.71
CA THR A 50 -16.33 5.59 -49.88
C THR A 50 -17.02 4.27 -50.24
N GLY A 51 -18.29 4.07 -49.89
CA GLY A 51 -19.06 2.87 -50.27
C GLY A 51 -19.33 2.76 -51.77
N LEU A 52 -19.17 3.86 -52.49
CA LEU A 52 -19.30 3.97 -53.95
C LEU A 52 -18.12 3.34 -54.72
N LEU A 53 -17.03 2.94 -54.05
CA LEU A 53 -15.87 2.36 -54.70
C LEU A 53 -16.18 1.00 -55.32
N ALA A 54 -17.07 0.24 -54.71
CA ALA A 54 -17.35 -1.13 -55.09
C ALA A 54 -18.03 -1.29 -56.48
N PRO A 55 -19.10 -0.53 -56.81
CA PRO A 55 -19.63 -0.47 -58.17
C PRO A 55 -18.61 0.06 -59.18
N VAL A 56 -17.77 1.02 -58.79
CA VAL A 56 -16.72 1.57 -59.66
C VAL A 56 -15.69 0.50 -60.02
N LEU A 57 -15.26 -0.33 -59.06
CA LEU A 57 -14.34 -1.44 -59.30
C LEU A 57 -14.96 -2.51 -60.20
N ALA A 58 -16.24 -2.83 -60.01
CA ALA A 58 -16.96 -3.78 -60.85
C ALA A 58 -17.10 -3.28 -62.30
N GLN A 59 -17.36 -1.97 -62.49
CA GLN A 59 -17.40 -1.35 -63.82
C GLN A 59 -16.02 -1.38 -64.51
N ILE A 60 -14.94 -1.09 -63.77
CA ILE A 60 -13.57 -1.17 -64.31
C ILE A 60 -13.20 -2.61 -64.68
N GLY A 61 -13.59 -3.60 -63.87
CA GLY A 61 -13.44 -5.03 -64.17
C GLY A 61 -14.17 -5.44 -65.45
N GLY A 62 -15.41 -4.96 -65.63
CA GLY A 62 -16.18 -5.21 -66.86
C GLY A 62 -15.59 -4.54 -68.10
N TRP A 63 -15.07 -3.31 -67.99
CA TRP A 63 -14.35 -2.62 -69.06
C TRP A 63 -13.07 -3.35 -69.49
N LEU A 64 -12.37 -3.98 -68.54
CA LEU A 64 -11.18 -4.81 -68.76
C LEU A 64 -11.50 -6.21 -69.31
N GLY A 65 -12.76 -6.66 -69.19
CA GLY A 65 -13.18 -8.01 -69.58
C GLY A 65 -12.72 -9.12 -68.62
N TRP A 66 -12.40 -8.78 -67.37
CA TRP A 66 -12.02 -9.76 -66.34
C TRP A 66 -13.27 -10.34 -65.69
N GLU A 67 -13.65 -11.56 -66.08
CA GLU A 67 -14.93 -12.18 -65.68
C GLU A 67 -15.05 -12.39 -64.17
N SER A 68 -13.94 -12.67 -63.45
CA SER A 68 -14.00 -12.83 -61.98
C SER A 68 -14.15 -11.50 -61.22
N TRP A 69 -13.89 -10.37 -61.88
CA TRP A 69 -13.88 -9.02 -61.30
C TRP A 69 -15.15 -8.21 -61.68
N ASP A 70 -16.13 -8.83 -62.32
CA ASP A 70 -17.35 -8.17 -62.79
C ASP A 70 -18.48 -8.13 -61.73
N TRP A 71 -19.62 -7.54 -62.13
CA TRP A 71 -20.84 -7.41 -61.31
C TRP A 71 -21.85 -8.56 -61.47
N LYS A 72 -21.63 -9.52 -62.38
CA LYS A 72 -22.57 -10.61 -62.67
C LYS A 72 -22.51 -11.68 -61.56
N ASP A 73 -23.48 -12.61 -61.55
CA ASP A 73 -23.64 -13.63 -60.50
C ASP A 73 -22.41 -14.54 -60.27
N HIS A 74 -21.50 -14.64 -61.25
CA HIS A 74 -20.25 -15.39 -61.14
C HIS A 74 -19.04 -14.53 -60.75
N GLY A 75 -19.18 -13.21 -60.76
CA GLY A 75 -18.16 -12.23 -60.39
C GLY A 75 -18.12 -11.97 -58.89
N TYR A 76 -16.93 -11.64 -58.38
CA TYR A 76 -16.72 -11.39 -56.95
C TYR A 76 -17.62 -10.28 -56.39
N TYR A 77 -17.79 -9.19 -57.13
CA TYR A 77 -18.60 -8.06 -56.66
C TYR A 77 -20.11 -8.33 -56.74
N GLY A 78 -20.56 -9.22 -57.64
CA GLY A 78 -21.95 -9.68 -57.70
C GLY A 78 -22.33 -10.57 -56.50
N VAL A 79 -21.39 -11.40 -56.05
CA VAL A 79 -21.56 -12.24 -54.84
C VAL A 79 -21.45 -11.40 -53.56
N GLU A 80 -20.49 -10.47 -53.51
CA GLU A 80 -20.20 -9.68 -52.32
C GLU A 80 -21.26 -8.60 -52.03
N MET A 81 -21.74 -7.88 -53.04
CA MET A 81 -22.72 -6.79 -52.86
C MET A 81 -24.13 -7.23 -53.21
N ALA A 82 -25.09 -6.98 -52.33
CA ALA A 82 -26.51 -7.25 -52.60
C ALA A 82 -27.22 -6.11 -53.35
N SER A 83 -26.70 -4.88 -53.27
CA SER A 83 -27.20 -3.71 -54.00
C SER A 83 -26.58 -3.55 -55.37
N ILE A 84 -25.76 -4.50 -55.82
CA ILE A 84 -25.22 -4.47 -57.17
C ILE A 84 -26.36 -4.32 -58.19
N ASP A 85 -27.52 -4.92 -57.92
CA ASP A 85 -28.75 -4.84 -58.71
C ASP A 85 -29.39 -3.43 -58.75
N ARG A 86 -28.98 -2.52 -57.86
CA ARG A 86 -29.43 -1.12 -57.82
C ARG A 86 -28.60 -0.21 -58.75
N TRP A 87 -27.50 -0.70 -59.31
CA TRP A 87 -26.61 0.05 -60.17
C TRP A 87 -26.76 -0.36 -61.63
N LEU A 88 -26.75 0.62 -62.54
CA LEU A 88 -26.73 0.37 -63.97
C LEU A 88 -25.28 0.33 -64.47
N PHE A 89 -24.83 -0.82 -64.94
CA PHE A 89 -23.48 -1.02 -65.47
C PHE A 89 -23.45 -0.93 -66.99
N GLU A 90 -22.33 -0.46 -67.53
CA GLU A 90 -22.09 -0.38 -68.97
C GLU A 90 -21.36 -1.65 -69.46
N GLU A 91 -21.92 -2.36 -70.44
CA GLU A 91 -21.37 -3.62 -70.97
C GLU A 91 -20.27 -3.43 -72.04
N SER A 92 -19.89 -2.18 -72.34
CA SER A 92 -18.88 -1.87 -73.35
C SER A 92 -17.48 -2.35 -72.90
N ARG A 93 -16.69 -2.92 -73.82
CA ARG A 93 -15.29 -3.33 -73.54
C ARG A 93 -14.32 -2.34 -74.19
N ILE A 94 -13.19 -2.08 -73.53
CA ILE A 94 -12.12 -1.25 -74.09
C ILE A 94 -11.46 -2.02 -75.24
N SER A 95 -11.67 -1.58 -76.48
CA SER A 95 -11.17 -2.24 -77.70
C SER A 95 -9.95 -1.54 -78.32
N THR A 96 -9.54 -0.39 -77.79
CA THR A 96 -8.51 0.48 -78.35
C THR A 96 -7.07 0.18 -77.87
N LEU A 97 -6.91 -0.67 -76.85
CA LEU A 97 -5.62 -1.13 -76.31
C LEU A 97 -5.63 -2.65 -76.15
N ASP A 98 -4.51 -3.31 -76.48
CA ASP A 98 -4.29 -4.73 -76.11
C ASP A 98 -4.15 -4.82 -74.59
N LEU A 99 -5.21 -5.24 -73.92
CA LEU A 99 -5.25 -5.38 -72.46
C LEU A 99 -4.74 -6.76 -72.01
N PRO A 100 -4.10 -6.85 -70.84
CA PRO A 100 -3.64 -8.13 -70.28
C PRO A 100 -4.82 -9.03 -69.85
N GLU A 101 -4.66 -10.34 -70.05
CA GLU A 101 -5.56 -11.37 -69.49
C GLU A 101 -5.58 -11.31 -67.95
N GLU A 102 -6.65 -11.86 -67.35
CA GLU A 102 -6.85 -11.88 -65.91
C GLU A 102 -5.68 -12.60 -65.21
N PRO A 103 -4.90 -11.90 -64.35
CA PRO A 103 -3.72 -12.49 -63.74
C PRO A 103 -4.05 -13.40 -62.54
N PHE A 104 -5.12 -13.11 -61.81
CA PHE A 104 -5.61 -13.87 -60.66
C PHE A 104 -7.03 -13.41 -60.29
N PRO A 105 -7.83 -14.27 -59.63
CA PRO A 105 -9.13 -13.89 -59.09
C PRO A 105 -8.98 -12.92 -57.90
N PRO A 106 -9.95 -12.01 -57.66
CA PRO A 106 -9.84 -10.95 -56.67
C PRO A 106 -9.57 -11.50 -55.24
N PRO A 107 -8.48 -11.07 -54.59
CA PRO A 107 -8.10 -11.57 -53.26
C PRO A 107 -9.02 -11.03 -52.16
N SER A 108 -9.78 -11.91 -51.52
CA SER A 108 -10.64 -11.55 -50.37
C SER A 108 -9.94 -11.81 -49.04
N ILE A 109 -9.83 -10.78 -48.19
CA ILE A 109 -9.13 -10.89 -46.90
C ILE A 109 -9.87 -11.81 -45.91
N LEU A 110 -11.21 -11.80 -45.93
CA LEU A 110 -12.02 -12.64 -45.06
C LEU A 110 -11.88 -14.13 -45.45
N SER A 111 -11.86 -14.43 -46.75
CA SER A 111 -11.61 -15.79 -47.24
C SER A 111 -10.20 -16.29 -46.91
N PHE A 112 -9.21 -15.39 -46.91
CA PHE A 112 -7.84 -15.69 -46.52
C PHE A 112 -7.76 -16.06 -45.02
N ILE A 113 -8.45 -15.30 -44.17
CA ILE A 113 -8.51 -15.59 -42.73
C ILE A 113 -9.24 -16.92 -42.47
N GLU A 114 -10.37 -17.18 -43.15
CA GLU A 114 -11.10 -18.46 -43.05
C GLU A 114 -10.21 -19.65 -43.39
N LYS A 115 -9.51 -19.60 -44.53
CA LYS A 115 -8.57 -20.65 -44.96
C LYS A 115 -7.40 -20.81 -43.98
N SER A 116 -6.91 -19.70 -43.42
CA SER A 116 -5.87 -19.73 -42.40
C SER A 116 -6.33 -20.38 -41.09
N LEU A 117 -7.58 -20.15 -40.66
CA LEU A 117 -8.17 -20.78 -39.47
C LEU A 117 -8.31 -22.29 -39.65
N ASN A 118 -8.53 -22.75 -40.89
CA ASN A 118 -8.57 -24.16 -41.29
C ASN A 118 -7.18 -24.76 -41.59
N HIS A 119 -6.10 -24.06 -41.24
CA HIS A 119 -4.72 -24.52 -41.40
C HIS A 119 -4.20 -24.65 -42.85
N GLU A 120 -4.82 -23.98 -43.82
CA GLU A 120 -4.27 -23.89 -45.18
C GLU A 120 -3.18 -22.80 -45.26
N GLN A 121 -1.98 -23.16 -45.72
CA GLN A 121 -0.89 -22.19 -45.94
C GLN A 121 -1.15 -21.37 -47.21
N VAL A 122 -1.93 -20.30 -47.07
CA VAL A 122 -2.20 -19.33 -48.13
C VAL A 122 -1.37 -18.06 -47.86
N LYS A 123 -0.91 -17.37 -48.91
CA LYS A 123 -0.33 -16.02 -48.78
C LYS A 123 -1.33 -15.00 -49.34
N PHE A 124 -1.58 -13.93 -48.60
CA PHE A 124 -2.40 -12.81 -49.08
C PHE A 124 -1.56 -11.88 -49.94
N LEU A 125 -2.13 -11.39 -51.05
CA LEU A 125 -1.46 -10.44 -51.94
C LEU A 125 -1.44 -9.05 -51.30
N THR A 126 -0.27 -8.49 -51.04
CA THR A 126 -0.12 -7.15 -50.45
C THR A 126 0.30 -6.10 -51.48
N ILE A 127 0.13 -4.81 -51.15
CA ILE A 127 0.59 -3.70 -52.01
C ILE A 127 2.11 -3.80 -52.28
N LEU A 128 2.87 -4.42 -51.38
CA LEU A 128 4.32 -4.64 -51.53
C LEU A 128 4.63 -5.63 -52.65
N ASP A 129 3.78 -6.63 -52.86
CA ASP A 129 3.96 -7.67 -53.88
C ASP A 129 3.68 -7.16 -55.30
N ILE A 130 2.96 -6.04 -55.41
CA ILE A 130 2.67 -5.34 -56.68
C ILE A 130 3.87 -4.50 -57.15
N VAL A 131 4.80 -4.14 -56.24
CA VAL A 131 5.99 -3.35 -56.59
C VAL A 131 7.02 -4.25 -57.29
N PRO A 132 7.45 -3.95 -58.53
CA PRO A 132 8.36 -4.81 -59.27
C PRO A 132 9.69 -5.01 -58.53
N SER A 133 10.15 -6.26 -58.47
CA SER A 133 11.33 -6.69 -57.71
C SER A 133 12.64 -6.03 -58.15
N SER A 134 12.67 -5.44 -59.35
CA SER A 134 13.78 -4.67 -59.94
C SER A 134 13.97 -3.26 -59.36
N ALA A 135 13.09 -2.81 -58.45
CA ALA A 135 13.19 -1.50 -57.82
C ALA A 135 14.37 -1.40 -56.82
N SER A 136 15.02 -0.23 -56.76
CA SER A 136 16.12 0.05 -55.84
C SER A 136 15.70 -0.12 -54.36
N PRO A 137 16.62 -0.46 -53.45
CA PRO A 137 16.30 -0.66 -52.03
C PRO A 137 15.63 0.56 -51.38
N ALA A 138 16.06 1.78 -51.74
CA ALA A 138 15.45 3.02 -51.27
C ALA A 138 13.97 3.18 -51.70
N ARG A 139 13.61 2.67 -52.89
CA ARG A 139 12.21 2.64 -53.36
C ARG A 139 11.38 1.63 -52.58
N ARG A 140 11.95 0.48 -52.19
CA ARG A 140 11.25 -0.50 -51.32
C ARG A 140 11.01 0.06 -49.92
N ASP A 141 11.96 0.75 -49.32
CA ASP A 141 11.76 1.37 -47.99
C ASP A 141 10.71 2.49 -48.02
N SER A 142 10.66 3.26 -49.12
CA SER A 142 9.59 4.23 -49.32
C SER A 142 8.24 3.56 -49.59
N ALA A 143 8.22 2.44 -50.31
CA ALA A 143 7.01 1.66 -50.57
C ALA A 143 6.48 1.03 -49.28
N MET A 144 7.35 0.47 -48.43
CA MET A 144 7.00 -0.08 -47.13
C MET A 144 6.38 0.98 -46.22
N ARG A 145 6.99 2.17 -46.12
CA ARG A 145 6.40 3.28 -45.34
C ARG A 145 5.05 3.75 -45.86
N ARG A 146 4.82 3.68 -47.17
CA ARG A 146 3.52 4.03 -47.79
C ARG A 146 2.50 2.91 -47.60
N ALA A 147 2.90 1.66 -47.73
CA ALA A 147 2.05 0.49 -47.51
C ALA A 147 1.60 0.41 -46.05
N MET A 148 2.50 0.67 -45.08
CA MET A 148 2.14 0.80 -43.65
C MET A 148 1.15 1.94 -43.37
N ARG A 149 1.10 2.98 -44.22
CA ARG A 149 0.13 4.08 -44.08
C ARG A 149 -1.21 3.78 -44.76
N LEU A 150 -1.21 3.03 -45.86
CA LEU A 150 -2.39 2.77 -46.69
C LEU A 150 -3.13 1.50 -46.28
N THR A 151 -2.39 0.44 -45.94
CA THR A 151 -2.94 -0.88 -45.55
C THR A 151 -2.31 -1.40 -44.25
N PRO A 152 -2.42 -0.66 -43.13
CA PRO A 152 -1.81 -1.06 -41.87
C PRO A 152 -2.36 -2.38 -41.31
N ARG A 153 -3.69 -2.59 -41.31
CA ARG A 153 -4.31 -3.77 -40.68
C ARG A 153 -4.07 -5.04 -41.48
N THR A 154 -4.12 -4.93 -42.81
CA THR A 154 -3.85 -6.05 -43.72
C THR A 154 -2.41 -6.55 -43.58
N LEU A 155 -1.44 -5.63 -43.46
CA LEU A 155 -0.04 -5.98 -43.21
C LEU A 155 0.16 -6.59 -41.82
N ALA A 156 -0.49 -6.04 -40.79
CA ALA A 156 -0.41 -6.57 -39.43
C ALA A 156 -0.98 -8.00 -39.35
N LEU A 157 -2.16 -8.26 -39.92
CA LEU A 157 -2.80 -9.57 -39.91
C LEU A 157 -2.05 -10.60 -40.78
N SER A 158 -1.62 -10.22 -41.98
CA SER A 158 -0.84 -11.13 -42.85
C SER A 158 0.51 -11.50 -42.23
N GLY A 159 1.20 -10.52 -41.62
CA GLY A 159 2.42 -10.75 -40.85
C GLY A 159 2.20 -11.69 -39.67
N PHE A 160 1.19 -11.40 -38.84
CA PHE A 160 0.80 -12.23 -37.70
C PHE A 160 0.47 -13.68 -38.09
N ILE A 161 -0.35 -13.86 -39.13
CA ILE A 161 -0.74 -15.18 -39.65
C ILE A 161 0.46 -15.94 -40.22
N SER A 162 1.40 -15.25 -40.88
CA SER A 162 2.59 -15.90 -41.45
C SER A 162 3.57 -16.43 -40.40
N GLU A 163 3.63 -15.80 -39.22
CA GLU A 163 4.49 -16.21 -38.11
C GLU A 163 3.81 -17.23 -37.16
N LEU A 164 2.50 -17.43 -37.27
CA LEU A 164 1.73 -18.40 -36.49
C LEU A 164 2.08 -19.86 -36.85
N LYS A 165 2.92 -20.49 -36.02
CA LYS A 165 3.17 -21.94 -36.10
C LYS A 165 2.09 -22.73 -35.35
N PRO A 166 1.76 -23.97 -35.75
CA PRO A 166 0.78 -24.82 -35.06
C PRO A 166 1.16 -25.14 -33.59
N GLN A 167 2.44 -25.02 -33.23
CA GLN A 167 2.96 -25.24 -31.86
C GLN A 167 3.13 -23.95 -31.02
N THR A 168 2.68 -22.79 -31.51
CA THR A 168 2.79 -21.53 -30.76
C THR A 168 2.04 -21.60 -29.44
N THR A 169 2.70 -21.21 -28.34
CA THR A 169 2.05 -21.07 -27.04
C THR A 169 1.12 -19.86 -27.05
N ILE A 170 0.14 -19.83 -26.14
CA ILE A 170 -0.82 -18.71 -26.05
C ILE A 170 -0.08 -17.40 -25.72
N GLU A 171 0.94 -17.47 -24.87
CA GLU A 171 1.80 -16.35 -24.50
C GLU A 171 2.51 -15.76 -25.73
N GLU A 172 3.18 -16.60 -26.53
CA GLU A 172 3.84 -16.19 -27.76
C GLU A 172 2.86 -15.54 -28.76
N ARG A 173 1.62 -16.04 -28.85
CA ARG A 173 0.60 -15.44 -29.71
C ARG A 173 0.29 -14.00 -29.32
N VAL A 174 0.15 -13.72 -28.02
CA VAL A 174 -0.11 -12.36 -27.54
C VAL A 174 1.11 -11.45 -27.75
N GLU A 175 2.32 -11.99 -27.61
CA GLU A 175 3.55 -11.24 -27.92
C GLU A 175 3.62 -10.85 -29.40
N LEU A 176 3.23 -11.78 -30.28
CA LEU A 176 3.15 -11.54 -31.72
C LEU A 176 2.09 -10.49 -32.07
N LEU A 177 0.94 -10.44 -31.37
CA LEU A 177 -0.06 -9.39 -31.58
C LEU A 177 0.53 -8.01 -31.37
N LEU A 178 1.24 -7.79 -30.26
CA LEU A 178 1.86 -6.50 -29.99
C LEU A 178 2.98 -6.19 -30.98
N ARG A 179 3.81 -7.19 -31.33
CA ARG A 179 4.92 -7.04 -32.30
C ARG A 179 4.45 -6.55 -33.67
N TRP A 180 3.28 -7.01 -34.11
CA TRP A 180 2.66 -6.59 -35.38
C TRP A 180 1.76 -5.35 -35.26
N GLY A 181 1.70 -4.71 -34.08
CA GLY A 181 0.96 -3.47 -33.86
C GLY A 181 -0.55 -3.65 -33.68
N LEU A 182 -1.01 -4.86 -33.37
CA LEU A 182 -2.41 -5.14 -33.03
C LEU A 182 -2.66 -4.81 -31.55
N THR A 183 -2.86 -3.52 -31.26
CA THR A 183 -3.25 -3.05 -29.91
C THR A 183 -4.74 -3.29 -29.64
N SER A 184 -5.18 -3.23 -28.37
CA SER A 184 -6.61 -3.38 -28.00
C SER A 184 -7.50 -2.47 -28.84
N SER A 185 -7.15 -1.20 -28.99
CA SER A 185 -7.93 -0.25 -29.80
C SER A 185 -8.05 -0.62 -31.27
N VAL A 186 -7.05 -1.32 -31.83
CA VAL A 186 -7.13 -1.81 -33.22
C VAL A 186 -8.04 -3.02 -33.29
N ILE A 187 -7.90 -3.96 -32.35
CA ILE A 187 -8.71 -5.19 -32.26
C ILE A 187 -10.20 -4.84 -32.10
N ASP A 188 -10.52 -3.85 -31.26
CA ASP A 188 -11.89 -3.38 -31.02
C ASP A 188 -12.56 -2.82 -32.31
N THR A 189 -11.76 -2.36 -33.27
CA THR A 189 -12.27 -1.84 -34.56
C THR A 189 -12.36 -2.90 -35.65
N LEU A 190 -11.86 -4.12 -35.40
CA LEU A 190 -11.96 -5.23 -36.36
C LEU A 190 -13.38 -5.81 -36.38
N PRO A 191 -13.80 -6.43 -37.50
CA PRO A 191 -15.04 -7.20 -37.55
C PRO A 191 -15.13 -8.27 -36.45
N ASP A 192 -16.32 -8.45 -35.88
CA ASP A 192 -16.55 -9.32 -34.71
C ASP A 192 -16.04 -10.76 -34.88
N GLY A 193 -16.16 -11.32 -36.09
CA GLY A 193 -15.68 -12.67 -36.40
C GLY A 193 -14.15 -12.81 -36.28
N ILE A 194 -13.40 -11.73 -36.51
CA ILE A 194 -11.93 -11.70 -36.37
C ILE A 194 -11.57 -11.31 -34.93
N SER A 195 -12.17 -10.25 -34.39
CA SER A 195 -11.87 -9.74 -33.06
C SER A 195 -12.16 -10.80 -31.97
N ALA A 196 -13.23 -11.58 -32.09
CA ALA A 196 -13.57 -12.65 -31.14
C ALA A 196 -12.43 -13.66 -30.96
N SER A 197 -11.78 -14.08 -32.05
CA SER A 197 -10.66 -15.03 -32.01
C SER A 197 -9.43 -14.46 -31.30
N LEU A 198 -9.19 -13.16 -31.46
CA LEU A 198 -8.07 -12.43 -30.85
C LEU A 198 -8.35 -12.16 -29.36
N HIS A 199 -9.57 -11.75 -29.02
CA HIS A 199 -9.99 -11.54 -27.63
C HIS A 199 -10.01 -12.85 -26.84
N GLU A 200 -10.33 -13.99 -27.45
CA GLU A 200 -10.20 -15.30 -26.78
C GLU A 200 -8.73 -15.58 -26.42
N ALA A 201 -7.78 -15.34 -27.34
CA ALA A 201 -6.36 -15.53 -27.06
C ALA A 201 -5.88 -14.63 -25.91
N ILE A 202 -6.36 -13.38 -25.89
CA ILE A 202 -6.09 -12.44 -24.79
C ILE A 202 -6.70 -12.95 -23.47
N ALA A 203 -7.96 -13.37 -23.48
CA ALA A 203 -8.69 -13.87 -22.31
C ALA A 203 -8.07 -15.15 -21.72
N GLN A 204 -7.52 -16.02 -22.55
CA GLN A 204 -6.80 -17.22 -22.09
C GLN A 204 -5.48 -16.89 -21.38
N CYS A 205 -4.87 -15.75 -21.70
CA CYS A 205 -3.63 -15.31 -21.07
C CYS A 205 -3.83 -14.47 -19.79
N GLN A 206 -5.03 -13.92 -19.58
CA GLN A 206 -5.38 -13.12 -18.40
C GLN A 206 -5.15 -13.80 -17.04
N PRO A 207 -5.41 -15.12 -16.84
CA PRO A 207 -5.26 -15.76 -15.54
C PRO A 207 -3.83 -15.80 -15.01
N ALA A 208 -2.85 -16.05 -15.87
CA ALA A 208 -1.46 -16.26 -15.48
C ALA A 208 -0.49 -15.63 -16.50
N PRO A 209 -0.39 -14.28 -16.54
CA PRO A 209 0.56 -13.60 -17.41
C PRO A 209 2.00 -13.80 -16.89
N PRO A 210 2.99 -13.97 -17.78
CA PRO A 210 4.41 -13.97 -17.40
C PRO A 210 4.87 -12.68 -16.71
N SER A 211 5.77 -12.80 -15.74
CA SER A 211 6.26 -11.69 -14.92
C SER A 211 7.27 -10.77 -15.63
N HIS A 212 7.85 -11.19 -16.76
CA HIS A 212 8.87 -10.43 -17.50
C HIS A 212 8.27 -9.43 -18.50
N TRP A 213 6.94 -9.36 -18.60
CA TRP A 213 6.24 -8.52 -19.57
C TRP A 213 6.29 -7.03 -19.21
N GLY A 214 6.37 -6.20 -20.26
CA GLY A 214 6.36 -4.74 -20.14
C GLY A 214 4.96 -4.14 -20.02
N GLY A 215 4.88 -2.83 -19.73
CA GLY A 215 3.60 -2.12 -19.53
C GLY A 215 2.64 -2.18 -20.73
N SER A 216 3.15 -2.22 -21.95
CA SER A 216 2.35 -2.35 -23.18
C SER A 216 1.67 -3.71 -23.33
N MET A 217 2.32 -4.81 -22.89
CA MET A 217 1.73 -6.15 -22.87
C MET A 217 0.63 -6.24 -21.81
N PHE A 218 0.89 -5.70 -20.61
CA PHE A 218 -0.14 -5.65 -19.56
C PHE A 218 -1.34 -4.81 -19.99
N ALA A 219 -1.12 -3.72 -20.72
CA ALA A 219 -2.19 -2.91 -21.34
C ALA A 219 -3.02 -3.70 -22.36
N LEU A 220 -2.38 -4.51 -23.21
CA LEU A 220 -3.06 -5.35 -24.19
C LEU A 220 -3.95 -6.41 -23.53
N ILE A 221 -3.49 -7.00 -22.42
CA ILE A 221 -4.19 -8.10 -21.72
C ILE A 221 -5.22 -7.58 -20.72
N ASP A 222 -5.28 -6.27 -20.57
CA ASP A 222 -6.13 -5.60 -19.61
C ASP A 222 -5.79 -5.92 -18.12
N ARG A 223 -4.52 -6.17 -17.84
CA ARG A 223 -3.97 -6.46 -16.49
C ARG A 223 -3.17 -5.28 -15.92
N GLY A 224 -3.82 -4.13 -15.81
CA GLY A 224 -3.21 -2.91 -15.26
C GLY A 224 -2.91 -2.97 -13.76
N ASP A 225 -3.51 -3.94 -13.08
CA ASP A 225 -3.25 -4.28 -11.69
C ASP A 225 -1.79 -4.70 -11.47
N LEU A 226 -1.19 -5.48 -12.37
CA LEU A 226 0.21 -5.90 -12.30
C LEU A 226 1.17 -4.71 -12.44
N LEU A 227 0.96 -3.88 -13.47
CA LEU A 227 1.79 -2.72 -13.71
C LEU A 227 1.76 -1.76 -12.53
N MET A 228 0.56 -1.36 -12.08
CA MET A 228 0.41 -0.40 -10.97
C MET A 228 0.88 -0.97 -9.63
N SER A 229 0.86 -2.29 -9.46
CA SER A 229 1.43 -2.96 -8.29
C SER A 229 2.96 -3.04 -8.33
N MET A 230 3.57 -3.15 -9.50
CA MET A 230 5.03 -3.28 -9.67
C MET A 230 5.76 -1.94 -9.79
N THR A 231 5.15 -0.93 -10.42
CA THR A 231 5.77 0.39 -10.58
C THR A 231 5.47 1.31 -9.40
N GLU A 232 6.42 2.19 -9.08
CA GLU A 232 6.22 3.28 -8.14
C GLU A 232 5.24 4.30 -8.72
N ASP A 233 4.15 4.55 -8.00
CA ASP A 233 3.27 5.64 -8.35
C ASP A 233 3.91 6.96 -7.87
N SER A 234 4.46 7.74 -8.80
CA SER A 234 4.81 9.14 -8.52
C SER A 234 3.55 10.00 -8.37
N ALA A 235 2.38 9.48 -8.78
CA ALA A 235 1.12 10.14 -8.58
C ALA A 235 0.82 10.17 -7.07
N SER A 236 0.36 11.34 -6.63
CA SER A 236 -0.26 11.56 -5.33
C SER A 236 -0.99 10.31 -4.82
N THR A 237 -0.76 9.93 -3.56
CA THR A 237 -1.60 8.97 -2.81
C THR A 237 -3.00 8.99 -3.39
N PRO A 238 -3.52 7.88 -3.94
CA PRO A 238 -4.81 7.86 -4.59
C PRO A 238 -5.82 8.34 -3.58
N ILE A 239 -6.20 9.62 -3.69
CA ILE A 239 -7.22 10.21 -2.85
C ILE A 239 -8.43 9.34 -3.14
N SER A 240 -8.89 8.59 -2.13
CA SER A 240 -10.22 8.02 -2.16
C SER A 240 -11.16 9.22 -2.18
N ARG A 241 -11.37 9.78 -3.38
CA ARG A 241 -12.46 10.71 -3.62
C ARG A 241 -13.67 9.88 -3.26
N SER A 242 -14.35 10.28 -2.19
CA SER A 242 -15.60 9.65 -1.81
C SER A 242 -16.45 9.54 -3.09
N PRO A 243 -16.85 8.35 -3.54
CA PRO A 243 -17.59 8.19 -4.79
C PRO A 243 -19.00 8.78 -4.71
N PHE A 244 -19.34 9.42 -3.59
CA PHE A 244 -20.56 10.17 -3.43
C PHE A 244 -20.28 11.64 -3.74
N ILE A 245 -20.76 12.05 -4.92
CA ILE A 245 -21.68 13.18 -4.93
C ILE A 245 -22.66 12.88 -3.79
N GLN A 246 -22.49 13.56 -2.66
CA GLN A 246 -23.50 13.51 -1.61
C GLN A 246 -24.78 13.93 -2.31
N SER A 247 -25.73 12.99 -2.47
CA SER A 247 -27.10 13.37 -2.77
C SER A 247 -27.45 14.48 -1.79
N HIS A 248 -28.09 15.54 -2.27
CA HIS A 248 -28.57 16.63 -1.41
C HIS A 248 -29.58 16.16 -0.34
N ASP A 249 -29.94 14.88 -0.32
CA ASP A 249 -30.60 14.22 0.80
C ASP A 249 -29.64 14.00 1.97
N ALA A 250 -29.94 14.69 3.07
CA ALA A 250 -29.21 14.60 4.32
C ALA A 250 -29.27 13.17 4.90
N VAL A 251 -28.23 12.36 4.64
CA VAL A 251 -28.06 11.01 5.24
C VAL A 251 -27.56 11.08 6.69
N ARG A 252 -27.16 12.26 7.19
CA ARG A 252 -26.72 12.43 8.57
C ARG A 252 -27.88 12.86 9.46
N ASP A 253 -28.20 12.01 10.44
CA ASP A 253 -29.14 12.32 11.52
C ASP A 253 -28.75 13.65 12.20
N VAL A 254 -29.72 14.53 12.47
CA VAL A 254 -29.54 15.80 13.18
C VAL A 254 -28.84 15.59 14.53
N HIS A 255 -29.10 14.46 15.20
CA HIS A 255 -28.39 14.11 16.43
C HIS A 255 -26.91 13.80 16.21
N SER A 256 -26.53 13.23 15.07
CA SER A 256 -25.13 13.01 14.71
C SER A 256 -24.40 14.34 14.48
N ILE A 257 -25.05 15.30 13.83
CA ILE A 257 -24.54 16.65 13.61
C ILE A 257 -24.44 17.42 14.94
N GLY A 258 -25.47 17.32 15.79
CA GLY A 258 -25.49 17.92 17.13
C GLY A 258 -24.45 17.33 18.07
N SER A 259 -24.19 16.02 17.98
CA SER A 259 -23.13 15.37 18.76
C SER A 259 -21.73 15.78 18.31
N GLN A 260 -21.51 15.96 17.00
CA GLN A 260 -20.24 16.43 16.44
C GLN A 260 -19.96 17.90 16.78
N SER A 261 -21.00 18.73 16.88
CA SER A 261 -20.85 20.12 17.33
C SER A 261 -20.62 20.25 18.84
N LEU A 262 -21.18 19.32 19.64
CA LEU A 262 -20.95 19.24 21.09
C LEU A 262 -19.57 18.65 21.46
N ASP A 263 -18.99 17.78 20.63
CA ASP A 263 -17.72 17.11 20.92
C ASP A 263 -16.48 18.03 20.82
N GLY A 264 -16.65 19.33 20.59
CA GLY A 264 -15.59 20.35 20.76
C GLY A 264 -14.31 20.10 19.97
N THR A 265 -14.34 19.19 18.99
CA THR A 265 -13.17 18.79 18.24
C THR A 265 -12.99 19.74 17.07
N THR A 266 -12.05 20.66 17.20
CA THR A 266 -11.43 21.42 16.11
C THR A 266 -10.64 20.49 15.16
N LEU A 267 -11.26 19.40 14.69
CA LEU A 267 -10.65 18.40 13.79
C LEU A 267 -10.67 18.81 12.31
N ASN A 268 -11.21 19.99 11.97
CA ASN A 268 -11.43 20.41 10.58
C ASN A 268 -10.19 20.92 9.81
N SER A 269 -9.00 20.87 10.41
CA SER A 269 -7.74 21.32 9.78
C SER A 269 -6.99 20.22 9.01
N PHE A 270 -7.56 19.03 8.95
CA PHE A 270 -7.00 17.87 8.24
C PHE A 270 -7.89 17.49 7.07
N GLU A 271 -7.29 16.92 6.03
CA GLU A 271 -8.04 16.34 4.92
C GLU A 271 -8.86 15.14 5.41
N VAL A 272 -10.18 15.30 5.44
CA VAL A 272 -11.13 14.28 5.92
C VAL A 272 -11.02 12.99 5.10
N SER A 273 -10.71 13.06 3.80
CA SER A 273 -10.58 11.90 2.92
C SER A 273 -9.38 11.01 3.29
N ALA A 274 -8.20 11.60 3.54
CA ALA A 274 -7.00 10.85 3.90
C ALA A 274 -7.13 10.17 5.28
N GLU A 275 -7.74 10.86 6.24
CA GLU A 275 -8.03 10.28 7.55
C GLU A 275 -9.09 9.16 7.45
N ALA A 276 -10.12 9.33 6.61
CA ALA A 276 -11.15 8.32 6.40
C ALA A 276 -10.57 7.04 5.77
N ASP A 277 -9.73 7.14 4.74
CA ASP A 277 -9.10 5.98 4.08
C ASP A 277 -8.26 5.16 5.07
N ARG A 278 -7.46 5.82 5.91
CA ARG A 278 -6.68 5.15 6.95
C ARG A 278 -7.55 4.50 8.03
N GLN A 279 -8.62 5.15 8.44
CA GLN A 279 -9.58 4.58 9.38
C GLN A 279 -10.28 3.35 8.78
N LEU A 280 -10.58 3.36 7.47
CA LEU A 280 -11.12 2.20 6.76
C LEU A 280 -10.13 1.04 6.79
N ILE A 281 -8.86 1.27 6.42
CA ILE A 281 -7.80 0.25 6.48
C ILE A 281 -7.69 -0.32 7.90
N THR A 282 -7.66 0.54 8.90
CA THR A 282 -7.57 0.12 10.32
C THR A 282 -8.76 -0.74 10.74
N ARG A 283 -9.97 -0.45 10.23
CA ARG A 283 -11.17 -1.26 10.47
C ARG A 283 -11.09 -2.62 9.78
N LEU A 284 -10.49 -2.71 8.59
CA LEU A 284 -10.27 -3.98 7.90
C LEU A 284 -9.26 -4.87 8.64
N ILE A 285 -8.17 -4.28 9.16
CA ILE A 285 -7.18 -4.98 9.99
C ILE A 285 -7.83 -5.49 11.29
N PHE A 286 -8.68 -4.67 11.92
CA PHE A 286 -9.33 -4.95 13.20
C PHE A 286 -10.83 -5.22 13.04
N ARG A 287 -11.20 -6.07 12.07
CA ARG A 287 -12.60 -6.36 11.73
C ARG A 287 -13.35 -7.20 12.78
N GLU A 288 -12.63 -8.06 13.49
CA GLU A 288 -13.23 -9.01 14.44
C GLU A 288 -13.65 -8.34 15.75
N ASP A 289 -12.87 -7.34 16.21
CA ASP A 289 -12.98 -6.76 17.54
C ASP A 289 -12.79 -5.23 17.54
N ARG A 290 -13.42 -4.54 18.50
CA ARG A 290 -13.25 -3.08 18.70
C ARG A 290 -11.98 -2.70 19.48
N ARG A 291 -10.93 -3.53 19.45
CA ARG A 291 -9.69 -3.34 20.24
C ARG A 291 -8.99 -2.01 19.97
N PHE A 292 -8.94 -1.59 18.70
CA PHE A 292 -8.32 -0.33 18.31
C PHE A 292 -9.07 0.87 18.89
N TYR A 293 -10.41 0.85 18.86
CA TYR A 293 -11.23 1.91 19.45
C TYR A 293 -10.98 2.04 20.95
N GLU A 294 -10.84 0.91 21.65
CA GLU A 294 -10.51 0.90 23.08
C GLU A 294 -9.12 1.49 23.35
N ALA A 295 -8.11 1.12 22.55
CA ALA A 295 -6.76 1.68 22.67
C ALA A 295 -6.75 3.19 22.41
N PHE A 296 -7.47 3.65 21.38
CA PHE A 296 -7.64 5.07 21.08
C PHE A 296 -8.35 5.82 22.22
N ARG A 297 -9.35 5.20 22.86
CA ARG A 297 -10.03 5.75 24.03
C ARG A 297 -9.09 5.89 25.23
N ILE A 298 -8.26 4.88 25.50
CA ILE A 298 -7.27 4.89 26.58
C ILE A 298 -6.22 6.00 26.35
N LEU A 299 -5.81 6.21 25.10
CA LEU A 299 -4.84 7.24 24.73
C LEU A 299 -5.49 8.59 24.32
N ASN A 300 -6.73 8.82 24.73
CA ASN A 300 -7.39 10.09 24.51
C ASN A 300 -7.10 11.05 25.67
N GLN A 301 -6.55 12.22 25.35
CA GLN A 301 -6.24 13.28 26.31
C GLN A 301 -7.31 14.39 26.38
N MET A 302 -8.26 14.40 25.44
CA MET A 302 -9.26 15.48 25.31
C MET A 302 -10.51 15.23 26.14
N LYS A 303 -10.96 13.97 26.22
CA LYS A 303 -12.17 13.61 26.97
C LYS A 303 -11.80 13.37 28.44
N PRO A 304 -12.60 13.88 29.40
CA PRO A 304 -12.34 13.65 30.83
C PRO A 304 -12.45 12.15 31.15
N PRO A 305 -11.44 11.53 31.78
CA PRO A 305 -11.50 10.13 32.13
C PRO A 305 -12.55 9.86 33.21
N TYR A 306 -13.11 8.66 33.18
CA TYR A 306 -14.00 8.16 34.23
C TYR A 306 -13.18 7.50 35.33
N VAL A 307 -13.47 7.86 36.57
CA VAL A 307 -12.74 7.38 37.75
C VAL A 307 -13.76 6.93 38.79
N GLU A 308 -13.51 5.80 39.41
CA GLU A 308 -14.34 5.27 40.48
C GLU A 308 -13.64 5.51 41.82
N CYS A 309 -14.35 6.15 42.74
CA CYS A 309 -13.90 6.38 44.10
C CYS A 309 -14.99 5.86 45.04
N VAL A 310 -14.81 4.65 45.55
CA VAL A 310 -15.78 4.04 46.48
C VAL A 310 -15.51 4.59 47.88
N PRO A 311 -16.45 5.35 48.49
CA PRO A 311 -16.26 5.86 49.84
C PRO A 311 -16.30 4.71 50.86
N ALA A 312 -15.34 4.69 51.78
CA ALA A 312 -15.38 3.76 52.92
C ALA A 312 -16.55 4.14 53.86
N PRO A 313 -17.21 3.15 54.49
CA PRO A 313 -18.31 3.43 55.41
C PRO A 313 -17.82 4.23 56.62
N GLY A 314 -18.43 5.39 56.88
CA GLY A 314 -18.11 6.26 58.02
C GLY A 314 -17.28 7.51 57.71
N LEU A 315 -16.83 7.70 56.46
CA LEU A 315 -16.15 8.94 56.04
C LEU A 315 -17.13 10.11 55.90
N SER A 316 -16.69 11.31 56.28
CA SER A 316 -17.43 12.55 56.05
C SER A 316 -17.44 12.93 54.56
N GLU A 317 -18.44 13.71 54.11
CA GLU A 317 -18.50 14.19 52.72
C GLU A 317 -17.27 15.02 52.33
N SER A 318 -16.69 15.75 53.28
CA SER A 318 -15.45 16.51 53.11
C SER A 318 -14.24 15.61 52.84
N GLU A 319 -14.08 14.52 53.61
CA GLU A 319 -12.98 13.57 53.42
C GLU A 319 -13.12 12.80 52.10
N VAL A 320 -14.36 12.47 51.71
CA VAL A 320 -14.62 11.86 50.40
C VAL A 320 -14.25 12.81 49.26
N LEU A 321 -14.54 14.11 49.39
CA LEU A 321 -14.17 15.11 48.40
C LEU A 321 -12.64 15.30 48.32
N GLU A 322 -11.95 15.28 49.46
CA GLU A 322 -10.48 15.34 49.51
C GLU A 322 -9.84 14.11 48.85
N ALA A 323 -10.30 12.91 49.18
CA ALA A 323 -9.85 11.67 48.54
C ALA A 323 -10.11 11.69 47.03
N GLN A 324 -11.28 12.21 46.59
CA GLN A 324 -11.57 12.40 45.17
C GLN A 324 -10.60 13.39 44.51
N LYS A 325 -10.28 14.52 45.16
CA LYS A 325 -9.32 15.50 44.63
C LYS A 325 -7.91 14.91 44.49
N GLU A 326 -7.43 14.19 45.50
CA GLU A 326 -6.13 13.51 45.44
C GLU A 326 -6.08 12.51 44.27
N LEU A 327 -7.13 11.70 44.12
CA LEU A 327 -7.23 10.76 43.03
C LEU A 327 -7.27 11.45 41.65
N VAL A 328 -7.95 12.59 41.51
CA VAL A 328 -7.93 13.41 40.29
C VAL A 328 -6.50 13.83 39.95
N GLN A 329 -5.71 14.29 40.92
CA GLN A 329 -4.32 14.71 40.67
C GLN A 329 -3.47 13.56 40.12
N LEU A 330 -3.62 12.35 40.68
CA LEU A 330 -2.92 11.15 40.19
C LEU A 330 -3.37 10.75 38.78
N VAL A 331 -4.67 10.84 38.50
CA VAL A 331 -5.23 10.54 37.18
C VAL A 331 -4.78 11.56 36.14
N VAL A 332 -4.70 12.84 36.50
CA VAL A 332 -4.16 13.89 35.62
C VAL A 332 -2.68 13.64 35.31
N LEU A 333 -1.87 13.23 36.31
CA LEU A 333 -0.47 12.85 36.07
C LEU A 333 -0.34 11.73 35.03
N ARG A 334 -1.22 10.72 35.10
CA ARG A 334 -1.32 9.69 34.06
C ARG A 334 -1.71 10.30 32.70
N THR A 335 -2.73 11.15 32.64
CA THR A 335 -3.20 11.80 31.39
C THR A 335 -2.09 12.61 30.72
N LEU A 336 -1.21 13.25 31.48
CA LEU A 336 -0.08 14.03 30.97
C LEU A 336 0.97 13.16 30.24
N SER A 337 1.05 11.86 30.57
CA SER A 337 1.97 10.91 29.92
C SER A 337 1.40 10.25 28.65
N VAL A 338 0.10 10.40 28.39
CA VAL A 338 -0.61 9.83 27.22
C VAL A 338 -0.01 10.22 25.86
N PRO A 339 0.45 11.48 25.64
CA PRO A 339 0.93 11.90 24.33
C PRO A 339 2.05 11.04 23.74
N ALA A 340 2.92 10.45 24.57
CA ALA A 340 4.00 9.58 24.11
C ALA A 340 3.48 8.35 23.36
N GLY A 341 2.40 7.72 23.87
CA GLY A 341 1.73 6.61 23.19
C GLY A 341 0.84 7.06 22.03
N ARG A 342 0.14 8.19 22.20
CA ARG A 342 -0.75 8.75 21.17
C ARG A 342 0.02 9.06 19.88
N ALA A 343 1.27 9.52 19.99
CA ALA A 343 2.18 9.76 18.87
C ALA A 343 2.38 8.50 18.00
N MET A 344 2.51 7.33 18.63
CA MET A 344 2.70 6.06 17.95
C MET A 344 1.42 5.58 17.24
N ILE A 345 0.26 5.67 17.89
CA ILE A 345 -1.02 5.26 17.26
C ILE A 345 -1.35 6.15 16.05
N GLY A 346 -1.20 7.46 16.20
CA GLY A 346 -1.53 8.43 15.16
C GLY A 346 -0.47 8.59 14.07
N PHE A 347 0.65 7.86 14.15
CA PHE A 347 1.84 8.10 13.34
C PHE A 347 1.57 8.10 11.83
N SER A 348 2.12 9.11 11.14
CA SER A 348 2.09 9.30 9.68
C SER A 348 0.73 9.01 9.05
N GLY A 349 -0.35 9.47 9.69
CA GLY A 349 -1.72 9.10 9.34
C GLY A 349 -2.61 10.23 8.81
N ARG A 350 -2.15 11.47 8.86
CA ARG A 350 -2.95 12.65 8.50
C ARG A 350 -2.23 13.57 7.52
N VAL A 351 -2.98 14.20 6.63
CA VAL A 351 -2.48 15.24 5.72
C VAL A 351 -3.07 16.57 6.17
N PRO A 352 -2.25 17.60 6.47
CA PRO A 352 -2.73 18.88 6.94
C PRO A 352 -3.27 19.72 5.78
N LEU A 353 -4.31 20.51 6.03
CA LEU A 353 -4.72 21.57 5.11
C LEU A 353 -3.70 22.71 5.17
N LEU A 354 -3.07 23.02 4.04
CA LEU A 354 -2.02 24.05 3.95
C LEU A 354 -2.57 25.47 4.19
N THR A 355 -3.88 25.66 4.09
CA THR A 355 -4.58 26.95 4.29
C THR A 355 -4.88 27.27 5.75
N GLU A 356 -4.82 26.27 6.64
CA GLU A 356 -5.21 26.42 8.04
C GLU A 356 -4.05 26.22 9.02
N LYS A 357 -4.17 26.82 10.20
CA LYS A 357 -3.26 26.55 11.30
C LYS A 357 -3.61 25.21 11.93
N LEU A 358 -2.59 24.40 12.21
CA LEU A 358 -2.76 23.11 12.84
C LEU A 358 -3.10 23.29 14.33
N PRO A 359 -4.28 22.88 14.80
CA PRO A 359 -4.64 22.97 16.20
C PRO A 359 -3.97 21.85 16.99
N ILE A 360 -3.18 22.22 18.00
CA ILE A 360 -2.62 21.25 18.95
C ILE A 360 -3.63 21.06 20.09
N PRO A 361 -4.16 19.85 20.30
CA PRO A 361 -5.20 19.57 21.31
C PRO A 361 -4.73 19.92 22.72
N ALA A 362 -5.62 20.42 23.57
CA ALA A 362 -5.34 20.69 24.98
C ALA A 362 -5.40 19.39 25.83
N PHE A 363 -5.05 19.49 27.11
CA PHE A 363 -5.28 18.42 28.08
C PHE A 363 -6.60 18.65 28.82
N SER A 364 -7.35 17.58 29.04
CA SER A 364 -8.43 17.60 30.03
C SER A 364 -7.86 17.40 31.43
N LEU A 365 -8.03 18.43 32.28
CA LEU A 365 -7.68 18.39 33.71
C LEU A 365 -8.90 18.03 34.59
N GLN A 366 -9.97 17.53 33.96
CA GLN A 366 -11.23 17.19 34.61
C GLN A 366 -11.44 15.68 34.58
N CYS A 367 -11.99 15.13 35.66
CA CYS A 367 -12.38 13.73 35.75
C CYS A 367 -13.87 13.61 36.10
N VAL A 368 -14.54 12.60 35.57
CA VAL A 368 -15.93 12.27 35.93
C VAL A 368 -15.90 11.17 36.99
N MET A 369 -16.38 11.47 38.19
CA MET A 369 -16.44 10.51 39.29
C MET A 369 -17.65 9.60 39.18
N LYS A 370 -17.44 8.30 39.43
CA LYS A 370 -18.49 7.28 39.55
C LYS A 370 -18.57 6.81 41.01
N PRO A 371 -19.78 6.57 41.54
CA PRO A 371 -21.07 6.50 40.85
C PRO A 371 -21.81 7.85 40.65
N SER A 372 -21.41 8.92 41.34
CA SER A 372 -22.14 10.21 41.41
C SER A 372 -22.26 11.01 40.10
N ASN A 373 -21.45 10.69 39.09
CA ASN A 373 -21.34 11.42 37.81
C ASN A 373 -20.95 12.91 37.94
N VAL A 374 -20.34 13.30 39.06
CA VAL A 374 -19.84 14.67 39.27
C VAL A 374 -18.51 14.86 38.56
N THR A 375 -18.33 16.00 37.90
CA THR A 375 -17.05 16.40 37.31
C THR A 375 -16.23 17.17 38.33
N ILE A 376 -15.01 16.69 38.58
CA ILE A 376 -14.05 17.34 39.49
C ILE A 376 -12.84 17.77 38.67
N SER A 377 -12.43 19.03 38.84
CA SER A 377 -11.24 19.59 38.21
C SER A 377 -10.05 19.48 39.13
N ALA A 378 -8.88 19.19 38.56
CA ALA A 378 -7.61 19.33 39.26
C ALA A 378 -7.29 20.81 39.55
N GLU A 379 -6.44 21.03 40.55
CA GLU A 379 -5.95 22.35 40.92
C GLU A 379 -5.02 22.92 39.85
N LYS A 380 -5.39 24.05 39.24
CA LYS A 380 -4.62 24.66 38.14
C LYS A 380 -3.22 25.10 38.55
N SER A 381 -2.99 25.44 39.83
CA SER A 381 -1.69 25.83 40.38
C SER A 381 -0.67 24.68 40.45
N ALA A 382 -1.15 23.44 40.55
CA ALA A 382 -0.30 22.25 40.54
C ALA A 382 0.22 21.93 39.13
N PHE A 383 -0.53 22.30 38.08
CA PHE A 383 -0.26 21.96 36.68
C PHE A 383 0.00 23.19 35.80
N SER A 384 0.79 24.15 36.30
CA SER A 384 1.24 25.29 35.48
C SER A 384 2.12 24.83 34.30
N GLU A 385 2.20 25.63 33.23
CA GLU A 385 2.96 25.26 32.02
C GLU A 385 4.45 25.02 32.30
N ASP A 386 5.02 25.70 33.30
CA ASP A 386 6.42 25.52 33.71
C ASP A 386 6.67 24.17 34.38
N LYS A 387 5.73 23.73 35.24
CA LYS A 387 5.83 22.45 35.98
C LYS A 387 5.60 21.24 35.09
N VAL A 388 4.90 21.43 33.97
CA VAL A 388 4.44 20.35 33.10
C VAL A 388 4.90 20.55 31.65
N CYS A 389 6.00 21.27 31.46
CA CYS A 389 6.51 21.68 30.15
C CYS A 389 6.74 20.50 29.19
N TRP A 390 7.26 19.37 29.70
CA TRP A 390 7.51 18.17 28.92
C TRP A 390 6.23 17.48 28.42
N ALA A 391 5.14 17.46 29.19
CA ALA A 391 3.88 16.89 28.70
C ALA A 391 3.35 17.70 27.50
N PHE A 392 3.43 19.04 27.57
CA PHE A 392 3.08 19.91 26.44
C PHE A 392 4.00 19.71 25.24
N PHE A 393 5.30 19.50 25.48
CA PHE A 393 6.26 19.15 24.44
C PHE A 393 5.89 17.81 23.76
N HIS A 394 5.62 16.75 24.52
CA HIS A 394 5.22 15.46 23.94
C HIS A 394 3.88 15.54 23.19
N ASN A 395 2.96 16.38 23.63
CA ASN A 395 1.69 16.63 22.94
C ASN A 395 1.86 17.34 21.60
N GLY A 396 2.73 18.35 21.54
CA GLY A 396 3.14 18.98 20.29
C GLY A 396 3.78 17.98 19.34
N ALA A 397 4.70 17.17 19.85
CA ALA A 397 5.38 16.14 19.08
C ALA A 397 4.39 15.07 18.55
N SER A 398 3.45 14.61 19.38
CA SER A 398 2.40 13.67 18.97
C SER A 398 1.55 14.21 17.81
N THR A 399 1.20 15.50 17.85
CA THR A 399 0.38 16.12 16.80
C THR A 399 1.18 16.30 15.51
N GLY A 400 2.45 16.66 15.59
CA GLY A 400 3.32 16.76 14.41
C GLY A 400 3.68 15.40 13.79
N LEU A 401 3.88 14.36 14.61
CA LEU A 401 4.21 12.99 14.15
C LEU A 401 3.01 12.31 13.48
N ALA A 402 1.79 12.80 13.75
CA ALA A 402 0.61 12.36 13.04
C ALA A 402 0.59 12.82 11.57
N LEU A 403 1.36 13.85 11.21
CA LEU A 403 1.50 14.30 9.83
C LEU A 403 2.22 13.23 9.00
N SER A 404 1.69 12.95 7.82
CA SER A 404 2.28 11.99 6.89
C SER A 404 3.67 12.43 6.44
N LYS A 405 4.63 11.49 6.37
CA LYS A 405 5.94 11.73 5.74
C LYS A 405 5.80 12.08 4.25
N ALA A 406 4.77 11.54 3.59
CA ALA A 406 4.49 11.78 2.17
C ALA A 406 3.72 13.09 1.89
N ALA A 407 3.37 13.87 2.92
CA ALA A 407 2.65 15.13 2.74
C ALA A 407 3.50 16.15 1.95
N LYS A 408 3.03 16.52 0.76
CA LYS A 408 3.69 17.53 -0.10
C LYS A 408 3.21 18.94 0.29
N GLY A 409 4.07 19.95 0.11
CA GLY A 409 3.72 21.38 0.30
C GLY A 409 3.96 21.96 1.70
N ILE A 410 4.55 21.19 2.62
CA ILE A 410 5.02 21.71 3.92
C ILE A 410 6.32 22.51 3.70
N ASN A 411 6.15 23.82 3.50
CA ASN A 411 7.24 24.74 3.19
C ASN A 411 7.59 25.63 4.40
N THR A 412 8.71 26.37 4.30
CA THR A 412 9.11 27.37 5.31
C THR A 412 7.98 28.33 5.69
N SER A 413 7.18 28.77 4.71
CA SER A 413 6.04 29.68 4.92
C SER A 413 4.96 29.06 5.81
N TRP A 414 4.61 27.79 5.59
CA TRP A 414 3.61 27.09 6.41
C TRP A 414 4.11 26.84 7.84
N ILE A 415 5.39 26.51 8.00
CA ILE A 415 6.01 26.37 9.33
C ILE A 415 5.98 27.70 10.09
N LEU A 416 6.25 28.82 9.41
CA LEU A 416 6.14 30.16 9.99
C LEU A 416 4.69 30.58 10.27
N TYR A 417 3.74 30.16 9.43
CA TYR A 417 2.31 30.44 9.63
C TYR A 417 1.78 29.80 10.92
N ASN A 418 2.27 28.60 11.25
CA ASN A 418 1.97 27.90 12.48
C ASN A 418 2.76 28.42 13.70
N LYS A 419 3.70 29.36 13.52
CA LYS A 419 4.46 29.94 14.63
C LYS A 419 3.52 30.75 15.55
N PRO A 420 3.44 30.43 16.85
CA PRO A 420 2.71 31.25 17.80
C PRO A 420 3.41 32.61 18.04
N THR A 421 2.67 33.60 18.52
CA THR A 421 3.20 34.93 18.86
C THR A 421 4.32 34.83 19.90
N GLU A 422 4.07 34.05 20.96
CA GLU A 422 5.05 33.66 21.97
C GLU A 422 5.42 32.19 21.80
N LEU A 423 6.69 31.85 21.99
CA LEU A 423 7.16 30.47 21.82
C LEU A 423 6.59 29.59 22.94
N THR A 424 5.77 28.61 22.57
CA THR A 424 5.17 27.65 23.52
C THR A 424 5.89 26.30 23.49
N ASN A 425 5.83 25.57 24.60
CA ASN A 425 6.35 24.20 24.72
C ASN A 425 5.70 23.23 23.73
N ARG A 426 4.43 23.47 23.35
CA ARG A 426 3.70 22.69 22.35
C ARG A 426 4.31 22.87 20.95
N HIS A 427 4.60 24.12 20.57
CA HIS A 427 5.24 24.40 19.27
C HIS A 427 6.64 23.80 19.18
N ALA A 428 7.39 23.81 20.28
CA ALA A 428 8.69 23.17 20.35
C ALA A 428 8.65 21.67 20.01
N GLY A 429 7.71 20.94 20.60
CA GLY A 429 7.50 19.52 20.27
C GLY A 429 7.04 19.30 18.83
N PHE A 430 6.21 20.19 18.31
CA PHE A 430 5.78 20.16 16.91
C PHE A 430 6.95 20.31 15.93
N LEU A 431 7.93 21.19 16.22
CA LEU A 431 9.14 21.33 15.41
C LEU A 431 10.00 20.05 15.42
N LEU A 432 10.17 19.40 16.57
CA LEU A 432 10.87 18.11 16.65
C LEU A 432 10.22 17.08 15.72
N ALA A 433 8.90 16.98 15.78
CA ALA A 433 8.15 16.01 15.00
C ALA A 433 8.23 16.24 13.49
N LEU A 434 8.14 17.50 13.04
CA LEU A 434 8.39 17.84 11.64
C LEU A 434 9.81 17.44 11.21
N GLY A 435 10.78 17.55 12.12
CA GLY A 435 12.16 17.13 11.89
C GLY A 435 12.34 15.63 11.72
N LEU A 436 11.71 14.85 12.60
CA LEU A 436 11.69 13.38 12.54
C LEU A 436 10.94 12.86 11.30
N ASN A 437 9.95 13.60 10.80
CA ASN A 437 9.25 13.30 9.55
C ASN A 437 10.03 13.74 8.30
N GLY A 438 11.12 14.49 8.44
CA GLY A 438 11.95 14.97 7.32
C GLY A 438 11.49 16.30 6.69
N HIS A 439 10.42 16.92 7.20
CA HIS A 439 9.85 18.16 6.67
C HIS A 439 10.68 19.41 6.97
N LEU A 440 11.60 19.35 7.95
CA LEU A 440 12.49 20.48 8.28
C LEU A 440 13.62 20.70 7.25
N LYS A 441 13.85 19.78 6.31
CA LYS A 441 14.82 20.00 5.22
C LYS A 441 14.48 21.23 4.37
N SER A 442 13.18 21.52 4.20
CA SER A 442 12.69 22.67 3.43
C SER A 442 12.77 24.00 4.20
N LEU A 443 13.16 23.99 5.48
CA LEU A 443 13.24 25.17 6.32
C LEU A 443 14.43 26.06 5.93
N ALA A 444 14.16 27.34 5.66
CA ALA A 444 15.21 28.31 5.42
C ALA A 444 16.09 28.51 6.67
N LYS A 445 17.42 28.46 6.49
CA LYS A 445 18.40 28.47 7.58
C LYS A 445 18.30 29.69 8.50
N TRP A 446 18.00 30.87 7.97
CA TRP A 446 17.81 32.10 8.76
C TRP A 446 16.61 32.00 9.73
N VAL A 447 15.59 31.21 9.38
CA VAL A 447 14.41 30.99 10.23
C VAL A 447 14.79 30.17 11.47
N ALA A 448 15.74 29.23 11.35
CA ALA A 448 16.26 28.52 12.50
C ALA A 448 16.89 29.49 13.52
N PHE A 449 17.66 30.48 13.06
CA PHE A 449 18.20 31.52 13.94
C PHE A 449 17.09 32.33 14.62
N LYS A 450 16.03 32.71 13.89
CA LYS A 450 14.86 33.42 14.46
C LYS A 450 14.17 32.64 15.59
N TYR A 451 14.22 31.31 15.56
CA TYR A 451 13.70 30.47 16.64
C TYR A 451 14.65 30.33 17.84
N LEU A 452 15.96 30.47 17.63
CA LEU A 452 16.98 30.34 18.67
C LEU A 452 17.27 31.67 19.39
N THR A 453 17.06 32.83 18.75
CA THR A 453 17.28 34.16 19.35
C THR A 453 16.58 34.36 20.71
N PRO A 454 15.32 33.93 20.91
CA PRO A 454 14.61 34.13 22.18
C PRO A 454 15.11 33.26 23.34
N LYS A 455 16.09 32.36 23.12
CA LYS A 455 16.66 31.45 24.13
C LYS A 455 15.64 30.57 24.87
N HIS A 456 14.50 30.27 24.25
CA HIS A 456 13.53 29.34 24.82
C HIS A 456 14.07 27.90 24.76
N THR A 457 14.32 27.29 25.91
CA THR A 457 15.00 25.98 26.05
C THR A 457 14.31 24.88 25.24
N MET A 458 12.99 24.70 25.41
CA MET A 458 12.26 23.62 24.72
C MET A 458 12.28 23.79 23.20
N THR A 459 12.12 25.02 22.70
CA THR A 459 12.17 25.30 21.24
C THR A 459 13.54 24.99 20.68
N SER A 460 14.60 25.32 21.44
CA SER A 460 15.98 25.01 21.06
C SER A 460 16.19 23.49 20.97
N ILE A 461 15.73 22.73 21.97
CA ILE A 461 15.78 21.25 21.96
C ILE A 461 15.03 20.69 20.74
N GLY A 462 13.77 21.10 20.53
CA GLY A 462 12.94 20.57 19.46
C GLY A 462 13.48 20.89 18.07
N LEU A 463 13.98 22.11 17.85
CA LEU A 463 14.54 22.54 16.58
C LEU A 463 15.90 21.90 16.29
N LEU A 464 16.84 21.90 17.24
CA LEU A 464 18.19 21.35 17.02
C LEU A 464 18.14 19.85 16.77
N LEU A 465 17.36 19.11 17.58
CA LEU A 465 17.19 17.68 17.39
C LEU A 465 16.42 17.37 16.10
N GLY A 466 15.37 18.15 15.79
CA GLY A 466 14.57 17.99 14.58
C GLY A 466 15.36 18.25 13.29
N LEU A 467 16.18 19.32 13.26
CA LEU A 467 17.09 19.60 12.14
C LEU A 467 18.12 18.48 11.98
N SER A 468 18.71 18.03 13.08
CA SER A 468 19.72 16.94 13.06
C SER A 468 19.13 15.64 12.54
N ALA A 469 17.91 15.29 12.96
CA ALA A 469 17.20 14.10 12.47
C ALA A 469 16.79 14.21 10.99
N SER A 470 16.42 15.41 10.51
CA SER A 470 16.17 15.64 9.09
C SER A 470 17.43 15.44 8.25
N TYR A 471 18.58 15.93 8.70
CA TYR A 471 19.86 15.81 8.01
C TYR A 471 20.67 14.58 8.46
N LEU A 472 19.99 13.50 8.89
CA LEU A 472 20.63 12.28 9.37
C LEU A 472 21.67 11.76 8.37
N GLY A 473 22.91 11.60 8.82
CA GLY A 473 24.01 11.04 8.03
C GLY A 473 24.54 11.91 6.88
N THR A 474 24.08 13.15 6.70
CA THR A 474 24.51 14.00 5.55
C THR A 474 25.78 14.80 5.81
N MET A 475 26.25 14.90 7.06
CA MET A 475 27.42 15.71 7.45
C MET A 475 27.33 17.19 7.01
N ASP A 476 26.13 17.78 7.01
CA ASP A 476 25.96 19.16 6.54
C ASP A 476 26.76 20.16 7.40
N THR A 477 27.59 20.97 6.73
CA THR A 477 28.52 21.87 7.42
C THR A 477 27.80 23.02 8.13
N LEU A 478 26.65 23.46 7.61
CA LEU A 478 25.90 24.58 8.19
C LEU A 478 25.14 24.16 9.44
N ILE A 479 24.50 22.99 9.41
CA ILE A 479 23.93 22.40 10.64
C ILE A 479 25.03 22.05 11.65
N THR A 480 26.21 21.57 11.20
CA THR A 480 27.36 21.35 12.10
C THR A 480 27.78 22.62 12.82
N ARG A 481 27.89 23.76 12.11
CA ARG A 481 28.23 25.06 12.71
C ARG A 481 27.16 25.57 13.68
N LEU A 482 25.90 25.29 13.40
CA LEU A 482 24.79 25.60 14.30
C LEU A 482 24.90 24.79 15.60
N LEU A 483 25.18 23.49 15.49
CA LEU A 483 25.30 22.58 16.63
C LEU A 483 26.58 22.80 17.44
N SER A 484 27.70 23.17 16.81
CA SER A 484 29.00 23.32 17.49
C SER A 484 29.00 24.38 18.58
N VAL A 485 28.12 25.39 18.47
CA VAL A 485 27.94 26.44 19.49
C VAL A 485 27.37 25.86 20.80
N HIS A 486 26.71 24.71 20.73
CA HIS A 486 26.09 24.01 21.85
C HIS A 486 26.99 22.92 22.46
N VAL A 487 28.21 22.72 21.94
CA VAL A 487 29.17 21.70 22.40
C VAL A 487 30.47 22.36 22.82
N THR A 488 30.80 22.31 24.12
CA THR A 488 31.91 23.08 24.71
C THR A 488 33.25 22.77 24.07
N ARG A 489 33.58 21.48 23.87
CA ARG A 489 34.85 21.05 23.27
C ARG A 489 35.01 21.38 21.78
N MET A 490 33.95 21.83 21.11
CA MET A 490 34.01 22.27 19.72
C MET A 490 34.23 23.78 19.56
N LEU A 491 34.12 24.53 20.65
CA LEU A 491 34.45 25.95 20.65
C LEU A 491 35.96 26.16 20.52
N PRO A 492 36.40 27.26 19.88
CA PRO A 492 37.81 27.63 19.86
C PRO A 492 38.38 27.75 21.29
N PRO A 493 39.64 27.33 21.54
CA PRO A 493 40.25 27.47 22.86
C PRO A 493 40.27 28.95 23.27
N GLY A 494 39.74 29.27 24.45
CA GLY A 494 39.60 30.65 24.96
C GLY A 494 38.28 31.35 24.61
N ALA A 495 37.36 30.71 23.88
CA ALA A 495 36.01 31.23 23.71
C ALA A 495 35.21 31.14 25.03
N ALA A 496 34.43 32.18 25.33
CA ALA A 496 33.56 32.17 26.51
C ALA A 496 32.43 31.12 26.33
N GLU A 497 32.20 30.31 27.36
CA GLU A 497 31.06 29.41 27.40
C GLU A 497 29.76 30.22 27.37
N LEU A 498 28.83 29.84 26.51
CA LEU A 498 27.54 30.50 26.42
C LEU A 498 26.64 30.02 27.56
N ASN A 499 25.96 30.95 28.24
CA ASN A 499 24.92 30.67 29.25
C ASN A 499 23.68 30.01 28.60
N LEU A 500 23.79 28.72 28.28
CA LEU A 500 22.77 27.88 27.68
C LEU A 500 22.37 26.78 28.66
N SER A 501 21.08 26.39 28.65
CA SER A 501 20.60 25.27 29.47
C SER A 501 21.35 23.96 29.15
N PRO A 502 21.71 23.15 30.16
CA PRO A 502 22.35 21.84 29.96
C PRO A 502 21.55 20.90 29.04
N LEU A 503 20.22 20.99 29.04
CA LEU A 503 19.34 20.19 28.18
C LEU A 503 19.52 20.54 26.69
N THR A 504 19.73 21.83 26.38
CA THR A 504 20.03 22.29 25.02
C THR A 504 21.39 21.79 24.56
N GLN A 505 22.39 21.80 25.45
CA GLN A 505 23.74 21.32 25.14
C GLN A 505 23.76 19.79 24.93
N THR A 506 23.06 19.04 25.78
CA THR A 506 22.82 17.59 25.63
C THR A 506 22.20 17.27 24.26
N THR A 507 21.26 18.12 23.83
CA THR A 507 20.63 17.99 22.51
C THR A 507 21.61 18.30 21.37
N GLY A 508 22.48 19.30 21.53
CA GLY A 508 23.54 19.64 20.57
C GLY A 508 24.46 18.45 20.29
N ILE A 509 24.92 17.77 21.34
CA ILE A 509 25.77 16.57 21.23
C ILE A 509 25.07 15.44 20.48
N MET A 510 23.83 15.11 20.88
CA MET A 510 23.06 14.08 20.18
C MET A 510 22.83 14.48 18.71
N GLY A 511 22.58 15.75 18.45
CA GLY A 511 22.39 16.29 17.10
C GLY A 511 23.60 16.05 16.20
N ILE A 512 24.82 16.24 16.71
CA ILE A 512 26.04 15.90 15.98
C ILE A 512 26.14 14.39 15.74
N GLY A 513 25.81 13.57 16.74
CA GLY A 513 25.74 12.11 16.60
C GLY A 513 24.83 11.66 15.45
N LEU A 514 23.64 12.25 15.33
CA LEU A 514 22.68 11.97 14.26
C LEU A 514 23.16 12.49 12.90
N LEU A 515 23.69 13.71 12.84
CA LEU A 515 24.18 14.32 11.59
C LEU A 515 25.35 13.55 10.98
N TYR A 516 26.23 13.02 11.83
CA TYR A 516 27.40 12.22 11.46
C TYR A 516 27.15 10.72 11.58
N CYS A 517 25.88 10.29 11.63
CA CYS A 517 25.53 8.88 11.79
C CYS A 517 26.17 8.02 10.67
N ASN A 518 26.80 6.90 11.06
CA ASN A 518 27.47 5.95 10.17
C ASN A 518 28.61 6.55 9.30
N SER A 519 29.21 7.66 9.72
CA SER A 519 30.31 8.33 8.98
C SER A 519 31.72 7.92 9.42
N GLN A 520 31.88 7.34 10.62
CA GLN A 520 33.18 7.08 11.25
C GLN A 520 34.11 8.31 11.34
N HIS A 521 33.53 9.51 11.49
CA HIS A 521 34.32 10.74 11.50
C HIS A 521 35.21 10.83 12.76
N ARG A 522 36.54 10.79 12.55
CA ARG A 522 37.56 10.76 13.62
C ARG A 522 37.40 11.88 14.64
N ARG A 523 37.43 13.14 14.21
CA ARG A 523 37.39 14.31 15.11
C ARG A 523 36.12 14.34 15.97
N MET A 524 34.98 13.96 15.40
CA MET A 524 33.71 13.99 16.14
C MET A 524 33.68 12.87 17.17
N SER A 525 34.20 11.68 16.82
CA SER A 525 34.36 10.58 17.76
C SER A 525 35.29 10.93 18.93
N GLU A 526 36.41 11.61 18.65
CA GLU A 526 37.35 12.10 19.67
C GLU A 526 36.70 13.12 20.61
N VAL A 527 35.94 14.08 20.05
CA VAL A 527 35.17 15.05 20.85
C VAL A 527 34.18 14.35 21.77
N MET A 528 33.37 13.41 21.25
CA MET A 528 32.38 12.69 22.07
C MET A 528 33.03 11.88 23.19
N LEU A 529 34.15 11.19 22.91
CA LEU A 529 34.87 10.44 23.93
C LEU A 529 35.46 11.37 25.00
N SER A 530 36.01 12.53 24.60
CA SER A 530 36.56 13.51 25.54
C SER A 530 35.50 14.15 26.43
N GLU A 531 34.28 14.40 25.92
CA GLU A 531 33.16 14.91 26.72
C GLU A 531 32.66 13.87 27.74
N MET A 532 32.80 12.57 27.42
CA MET A 532 32.48 11.49 28.36
C MET A 532 33.55 11.28 29.44
N GLU A 533 34.83 11.49 29.10
CA GLU A 533 35.97 11.31 30.01
C GLU A 533 36.23 12.52 30.91
N ASN A 534 35.63 13.67 30.60
CA ASN A 534 35.96 14.89 31.32
C ASN A 534 35.74 14.75 32.85
N THR A 535 36.77 15.05 33.62
CA THR A 535 36.82 15.03 35.09
C THR A 535 36.95 16.42 35.70
N ASP A 536 37.03 17.48 34.88
CA ASP A 536 37.20 18.85 35.35
C ASP A 536 36.06 19.21 36.31
N HIS A 537 36.42 19.64 37.53
CA HIS A 537 35.46 20.09 38.53
C HIS A 537 34.90 21.45 38.09
N GLU A 538 33.67 21.45 37.56
CA GLU A 538 32.87 22.67 37.46
C GLU A 538 32.58 23.15 38.89
N GLU A 539 33.16 24.28 39.32
CA GLU A 539 32.79 24.87 40.60
C GLU A 539 31.28 25.18 40.56
N PRO A 540 30.48 24.65 41.51
CA PRO A 540 29.05 24.90 41.55
C PRO A 540 28.82 26.35 41.98
N SER A 541 28.78 27.27 41.01
CA SER A 541 28.13 28.56 41.26
C SER A 541 26.65 28.29 41.57
N ALA A 542 26.11 28.90 42.62
CA ALA A 542 24.80 28.58 43.21
C ALA A 542 23.58 28.71 42.25
N THR A 543 23.79 29.07 41.00
CA THR A 543 22.78 29.35 39.96
C THR A 543 22.93 28.52 38.69
N GLN A 544 24.00 27.74 38.49
CA GLN A 544 24.18 26.92 37.29
C GLN A 544 24.02 25.42 37.60
N GLU A 545 23.06 24.79 36.92
CA GLU A 545 22.93 23.33 36.89
C GLU A 545 24.21 22.70 36.30
N ILE A 546 24.69 21.61 36.90
CA ILE A 546 25.89 20.88 36.46
C ILE A 546 25.71 20.48 34.99
N LEU A 547 26.62 20.90 34.13
CA LEU A 547 26.48 20.67 32.70
C LEU A 547 26.65 19.18 32.36
N ARG A 548 27.71 18.56 32.90
CA ARG A 548 28.15 17.20 32.56
C ARG A 548 27.52 16.12 33.44
N ASP A 549 26.20 16.16 33.53
CA ASP A 549 25.40 15.16 34.22
C ASP A 549 25.31 13.81 33.48
N GLU A 550 24.73 12.80 34.14
CA GLU A 550 24.59 11.43 33.61
C GLU A 550 23.89 11.43 32.24
N GLY A 551 22.82 12.21 32.06
CA GLY A 551 22.12 12.35 30.78
C GLY A 551 22.97 12.94 29.65
N TYR A 552 23.88 13.86 29.95
CA TYR A 552 24.80 14.45 28.97
C TYR A 552 25.85 13.43 28.51
N ARG A 553 26.44 12.70 29.46
CA ARG A 553 27.42 11.64 29.16
C ARG A 553 26.77 10.47 28.43
N LEU A 554 25.55 10.11 28.80
CA LEU A 554 24.75 9.11 28.08
C LEU A 554 24.47 9.56 26.64
N ALA A 555 24.06 10.82 26.42
CA ALA A 555 23.86 11.37 25.08
C ALA A 555 25.14 11.36 24.25
N SER A 556 26.30 11.65 24.87
CA SER A 556 27.62 11.55 24.24
C SER A 556 27.95 10.11 23.84
N GLY A 557 27.63 9.13 24.70
CA GLY A 557 27.79 7.70 24.40
C GLY A 557 26.90 7.23 23.24
N PHE A 558 25.63 7.65 23.22
CA PHE A 558 24.75 7.41 22.07
C PHE A 558 25.28 8.09 20.80
N ALA A 559 25.72 9.34 20.87
CA ALA A 559 26.26 10.07 19.72
C ALA A 559 27.50 9.39 19.16
N LEU A 560 28.45 8.98 20.02
CA LEU A 560 29.62 8.20 19.65
C LEU A 560 29.25 6.87 18.99
N GLY A 561 28.22 6.20 19.53
CA GLY A 561 27.63 5.00 18.96
C GLY A 561 27.04 5.23 17.57
N PHE A 562 26.21 6.26 17.39
CA PHE A 562 25.58 6.59 16.10
C PHE A 562 26.62 6.93 15.03
N ILE A 563 27.70 7.63 15.36
CA ILE A 563 28.78 7.95 14.41
C ILE A 563 29.47 6.68 13.89
N ASN A 564 29.63 5.67 14.77
CA ASN A 564 30.39 4.44 14.53
C ASN A 564 29.50 3.18 14.47
N LEU A 565 28.25 3.35 14.04
CA LEU A 565 27.17 2.37 14.14
C LEU A 565 27.51 1.02 13.46
N GLY A 566 27.67 -0.03 14.26
CA GLY A 566 27.95 -1.40 13.76
C GLY A 566 29.28 -1.52 13.00
N LYS A 567 30.25 -0.64 13.27
CA LYS A 567 31.58 -0.64 12.61
C LYS A 567 32.72 -1.14 13.50
N GLY A 568 32.41 -1.82 14.62
CA GLY A 568 33.41 -2.28 15.59
C GLY A 568 34.50 -3.20 15.03
N SER A 569 34.23 -3.97 13.97
CA SER A 569 35.24 -4.81 13.31
C SER A 569 36.20 -4.02 12.40
N ASP A 570 35.75 -2.92 11.80
CA ASP A 570 36.55 -2.04 10.94
C ASP A 570 36.57 -0.61 11.48
N LEU A 571 37.32 -0.40 12.58
CA LEU A 571 37.45 0.91 13.24
C LEU A 571 38.32 1.93 12.49
N ARG A 572 38.88 1.62 11.30
CA ARG A 572 39.72 2.52 10.49
C ARG A 572 40.67 3.40 11.34
N GLY A 573 40.79 4.71 11.02
CA GLY A 573 41.63 5.69 11.72
C GLY A 573 41.25 6.01 13.19
N LEU A 574 40.40 5.19 13.82
CA LEU A 574 40.10 5.24 15.26
C LEU A 574 40.93 4.24 16.09
N ARG A 575 41.72 3.35 15.44
CA ARG A 575 42.61 2.42 16.17
C ARG A 575 43.62 3.15 17.06
N ASP A 576 44.26 4.19 16.54
CA ASP A 576 45.23 5.02 17.28
C ASP A 576 44.61 5.78 18.47
N MET A 577 43.28 5.93 18.47
CA MET A 577 42.56 6.59 19.56
C MET A 577 42.32 5.65 20.75
N HIS A 578 42.56 4.34 20.59
CA HIS A 578 42.29 3.30 21.59
C HIS A 578 40.85 3.37 22.14
N ILE A 579 39.89 3.63 21.25
CA ILE A 579 38.48 3.87 21.63
C ILE A 579 37.89 2.73 22.48
N VAL A 580 38.20 1.48 22.14
CA VAL A 580 37.68 0.29 22.84
C VAL A 580 38.25 0.21 24.26
N ASP A 581 39.56 0.33 24.40
CA ASP A 581 40.24 0.23 25.70
C ASP A 581 39.81 1.35 26.65
N ARG A 582 39.68 2.58 26.12
CA ARG A 582 39.21 3.74 26.88
C ARG A 582 37.75 3.60 27.32
N LEU A 583 36.86 3.15 26.43
CA LEU A 583 35.47 2.88 26.78
C LEU A 583 35.33 1.73 27.79
N LEU A 584 36.14 0.67 27.66
CA LEU A 584 36.17 -0.44 28.63
C LEU A 584 36.69 0.02 30.00
N ALA A 585 37.70 0.90 30.03
CA ALA A 585 38.19 1.49 31.27
C ALA A 585 37.10 2.30 31.98
N LEU A 586 36.25 3.03 31.23
CA LEU A 586 35.10 3.74 31.80
C LEU A 586 33.95 2.79 32.23
N ALA A 587 33.69 1.75 31.43
CA ALA A 587 32.57 0.85 31.63
C ALA A 587 32.80 -0.17 32.76
N VAL A 588 34.01 -0.72 32.89
CA VAL A 588 34.35 -1.84 33.79
C VAL A 588 35.53 -1.54 34.71
N GLY A 589 36.39 -0.57 34.34
CA GLY A 589 37.62 -0.28 35.08
C GLY A 589 37.40 0.12 36.54
N THR A 590 38.37 -0.22 37.38
CA THR A 590 38.41 0.17 38.79
C THR A 590 38.64 1.67 38.90
N LYS A 591 37.73 2.38 39.59
CA LYS A 591 37.77 3.83 39.72
C LYS A 591 38.38 4.21 41.07
N GLY A 592 39.27 5.20 41.07
CA GLY A 592 39.81 5.75 42.32
C GLY A 592 38.72 6.48 43.12
N VAL A 593 38.77 6.37 44.46
CA VAL A 593 37.71 6.81 45.41
C VAL A 593 37.22 8.23 45.14
N ASP A 594 38.11 9.16 44.80
CA ASP A 594 37.79 10.58 44.58
C ASP A 594 37.03 10.86 43.27
N VAL A 595 37.14 9.97 42.28
CA VAL A 595 36.60 10.16 40.92
C VAL A 595 35.43 9.20 40.61
N VAL A 596 35.11 8.27 41.53
CA VAL A 596 34.05 7.25 41.35
C VAL A 596 32.71 7.89 41.02
N HIS A 597 32.28 8.91 41.77
CA HIS A 597 30.97 9.53 41.58
C HIS A 597 30.78 10.22 40.22
N ILE A 598 31.87 10.65 39.58
CA ILE A 598 31.85 11.30 38.26
C ILE A 598 31.91 10.24 37.15
N LEU A 599 32.84 9.29 37.27
CA LEU A 599 33.03 8.22 36.30
C LEU A 599 31.87 7.22 36.33
N ASP A 600 31.14 7.08 37.44
CA ASP A 600 29.92 6.27 37.52
C ASP A 600 28.82 6.81 36.60
N LYS A 601 28.69 8.13 36.49
CA LYS A 601 27.78 8.79 35.53
C LYS A 601 28.16 8.52 34.07
N ALA A 602 29.43 8.18 33.78
CA ALA A 602 29.90 7.86 32.44
C ALA A 602 29.68 6.39 32.04
N THR A 603 29.50 5.49 33.02
CA THR A 603 29.41 4.03 32.82
C THR A 603 28.30 3.62 31.86
N ALA A 604 27.11 4.21 32.02
CA ALA A 604 25.97 3.92 31.16
C ALA A 604 26.24 4.34 29.71
N GLY A 605 26.79 5.54 29.50
CA GLY A 605 27.19 6.05 28.19
C GLY A 605 28.24 5.18 27.51
N ALA A 606 29.26 4.75 28.25
CA ALA A 606 30.34 3.90 27.73
C ALA A 606 29.83 2.51 27.33
N THR A 607 28.99 1.89 28.17
CA THR A 607 28.38 0.58 27.90
C THR A 607 27.50 0.62 26.65
N VAL A 608 26.67 1.67 26.51
CA VAL A 608 25.81 1.87 25.33
C VAL A 608 26.63 2.16 24.08
N ALA A 609 27.68 2.99 24.17
CA ALA A 609 28.56 3.27 23.04
C ALA A 609 29.20 1.98 22.51
N LEU A 610 29.76 1.15 23.39
CA LEU A 610 30.34 -0.14 23.01
C LEU A 610 29.30 -1.06 22.35
N ALA A 611 28.09 -1.15 22.93
CA ALA A 611 27.00 -1.94 22.38
C ALA A 611 26.62 -1.52 20.95
N ILE A 612 26.60 -0.20 20.67
CA ILE A 612 26.22 0.33 19.35
C ILE A 612 27.37 0.23 18.35
N ILE A 613 28.62 0.45 18.77
CA ILE A 613 29.81 0.32 17.92
C ILE A 613 29.97 -1.13 17.44
N PHE A 614 29.87 -2.10 18.35
CA PHE A 614 30.04 -3.54 18.07
C PHE A 614 28.71 -4.26 17.78
N MET A 615 27.64 -3.51 17.50
CA MET A 615 26.30 -4.05 17.23
C MET A 615 26.34 -5.08 16.08
N LYS A 616 25.83 -6.30 16.35
CA LYS A 616 25.78 -7.43 15.40
C LYS A 616 27.14 -7.84 14.80
N SER A 617 28.25 -7.57 15.51
CA SER A 617 29.58 -7.98 15.06
C SER A 617 29.96 -9.40 15.47
N ASN A 618 29.27 -9.98 16.47
CA ASN A 618 29.59 -11.27 17.09
C ASN A 618 31.03 -11.39 17.61
N ASP A 619 31.64 -10.27 18.02
CA ASP A 619 32.96 -10.26 18.67
C ASP A 619 32.86 -10.75 20.12
N ALA A 620 33.23 -12.02 20.34
CA ALA A 620 33.21 -12.65 21.65
C ALA A 620 34.16 -11.96 22.64
N THR A 621 35.28 -11.38 22.18
CA THR A 621 36.31 -10.83 23.07
C THR A 621 35.84 -9.57 23.77
N VAL A 622 35.14 -8.70 23.06
CA VAL A 622 34.52 -7.49 23.61
C VAL A 622 33.28 -7.84 24.43
N ALA A 623 32.49 -8.82 23.96
CA ALA A 623 31.30 -9.27 24.66
C ALA A 623 31.60 -9.87 26.05
N GLU A 624 32.68 -10.65 26.20
CA GLU A 624 33.13 -11.21 27.47
C GLU A 624 33.65 -10.13 28.43
N LYS A 625 34.40 -9.15 27.92
CA LYS A 625 34.92 -8.04 28.74
C LYS A 625 33.82 -7.11 29.30
N ILE A 626 32.71 -6.95 28.58
CA ILE A 626 31.58 -6.10 29.00
C ILE A 626 30.61 -6.85 29.93
N ASP A 627 30.70 -8.18 29.99
CA ASP A 627 29.74 -9.02 30.70
C ASP A 627 29.62 -8.68 32.19
N ILE A 628 28.56 -9.22 32.80
CA ILE A 628 28.35 -9.18 34.24
C ILE A 628 29.51 -9.92 34.93
N PRO A 629 29.99 -9.44 36.10
CA PRO A 629 30.98 -10.18 36.89
C PRO A 629 30.49 -11.58 37.31
N ASP A 630 31.40 -12.54 37.45
CA ASP A 630 31.03 -13.93 37.80
C ASP A 630 30.75 -14.13 39.30
N THR A 631 31.26 -13.24 40.16
CA THR A 631 31.20 -13.39 41.62
C THR A 631 30.28 -12.36 42.28
N VAL A 632 29.56 -12.77 43.33
CA VAL A 632 28.61 -11.89 44.05
C VAL A 632 29.31 -10.73 44.74
N ALA A 633 30.53 -10.93 45.25
CA ALA A 633 31.30 -9.86 45.89
C ALA A 633 31.63 -8.71 44.91
N GLN A 634 31.72 -9.01 43.61
CA GLN A 634 31.91 -7.97 42.58
C GLN A 634 30.62 -7.21 42.28
N PHE A 635 29.45 -7.73 42.67
CA PHE A 635 28.18 -7.04 42.45
C PHE A 635 28.03 -5.80 43.33
N ASP A 636 28.66 -5.79 44.50
CA ASP A 636 28.63 -4.65 45.42
C ASP A 636 29.30 -3.40 44.84
N TYR A 637 30.19 -3.57 43.85
CA TYR A 637 30.90 -2.47 43.18
C TYR A 637 30.16 -1.92 41.95
N VAL A 638 29.05 -2.52 41.53
CA VAL A 638 28.34 -2.14 40.30
C VAL A 638 26.88 -1.79 40.62
N ARG A 639 26.45 -0.62 40.16
CA ARG A 639 25.06 -0.17 40.33
C ARG A 639 24.07 -1.15 39.65
N PRO A 640 22.93 -1.50 40.28
CA PRO A 640 22.05 -2.56 39.78
C PRO A 640 21.48 -2.36 38.36
N ASP A 641 21.19 -1.13 37.97
CA ASP A 641 20.69 -0.74 36.64
C ASP A 641 21.73 -0.94 35.52
N ILE A 642 23.02 -0.80 35.83
CA ILE A 642 24.11 -1.03 34.88
C ILE A 642 24.21 -2.51 34.49
N PHE A 643 23.83 -3.45 35.37
CA PHE A 643 23.76 -4.87 34.98
C PHE A 643 22.80 -5.10 33.82
N LEU A 644 21.66 -4.40 33.80
CA LEU A 644 20.72 -4.49 32.68
C LEU A 644 21.41 -4.07 31.38
N LEU A 645 22.09 -2.91 31.39
CA LEU A 645 22.78 -2.39 30.21
C LEU A 645 23.95 -3.26 29.76
N ARG A 646 24.74 -3.83 30.68
CA ARG A 646 25.85 -4.74 30.36
C ARG A 646 25.36 -6.06 29.76
N THR A 647 24.34 -6.67 30.37
CA THR A 647 23.68 -7.87 29.84
C THR A 647 23.16 -7.63 28.43
N LEU A 648 22.48 -6.49 28.25
CA LEU A 648 21.95 -6.09 26.95
C LEU A 648 23.08 -5.87 25.94
N ALA A 649 24.14 -5.15 26.30
CA ALA A 649 25.28 -4.85 25.44
C ALA A 649 25.94 -6.13 24.91
N LYS A 650 26.22 -7.10 25.79
CA LYS A 650 26.76 -8.41 25.41
C LYS A 650 25.91 -9.08 24.32
N HIS A 651 24.59 -9.11 24.51
CA HIS A 651 23.70 -9.79 23.56
C HIS A 651 23.43 -8.99 22.28
N LEU A 652 23.49 -7.66 22.32
CA LEU A 652 23.44 -6.84 21.11
C LEU A 652 24.70 -7.01 20.24
N ILE A 653 25.86 -7.28 20.86
CA ILE A 653 27.09 -7.66 20.16
C ILE A 653 26.96 -9.08 19.59
N MET A 654 26.55 -10.04 20.43
CA MET A 654 26.32 -11.45 20.10
C MET A 654 24.90 -11.70 19.55
N TRP A 655 24.52 -10.95 18.52
CA TRP A 655 23.14 -10.87 18.02
C TRP A 655 22.56 -12.21 17.55
N ASP A 656 23.37 -13.03 16.88
CA ASP A 656 22.91 -14.29 16.28
C ASP A 656 22.65 -15.37 17.33
N SER A 657 23.21 -15.21 18.54
CA SER A 657 23.02 -16.15 19.64
C SER A 657 21.66 -16.03 20.33
N ILE A 658 20.90 -14.95 20.08
CA ILE A 658 19.64 -14.66 20.79
C ILE A 658 18.53 -15.59 20.30
N ILE A 659 18.00 -16.41 21.22
CA ILE A 659 16.89 -17.33 20.95
C ILE A 659 15.78 -17.09 21.98
N ALA A 660 14.53 -16.98 21.51
CA ALA A 660 13.36 -16.82 22.36
C ALA A 660 12.99 -18.13 23.08
N SER A 661 13.78 -18.53 24.08
CA SER A 661 13.51 -19.74 24.87
C SER A 661 13.91 -19.61 26.35
N ASP A 662 13.18 -20.31 27.22
CA ASP A 662 13.52 -20.44 28.65
C ASP A 662 14.94 -20.97 28.87
N ARG A 663 15.37 -21.90 27.99
CA ARG A 663 16.72 -22.51 28.05
C ARG A 663 17.80 -21.47 27.81
N TRP A 664 17.58 -20.57 26.85
CA TRP A 664 18.51 -19.49 26.55
C TRP A 664 18.66 -18.53 27.73
N ILE A 665 17.55 -18.11 28.35
CA ILE A 665 17.60 -17.26 29.55
C ILE A 665 18.35 -17.97 30.68
N LYS A 666 18.04 -19.25 30.95
CA LYS A 666 18.70 -20.03 32.01
C LYS A 666 20.22 -20.17 31.79
N ASN A 667 20.67 -20.31 30.54
CA ASN A 667 22.08 -20.50 30.23
C ASN A 667 22.89 -19.21 30.45
N ASN A 668 22.29 -18.05 30.20
CA ASN A 668 22.93 -16.73 30.34
C ASN A 668 22.83 -16.14 31.76
N LEU A 669 22.22 -16.85 32.72
CA LEU A 669 22.19 -16.43 34.11
C LEU A 669 23.42 -16.93 34.88
N PRO A 670 23.96 -16.15 35.84
CA PRO A 670 24.96 -16.62 36.81
C PRO A 670 24.50 -17.88 37.53
N SER A 671 25.45 -18.76 37.90
CA SER A 671 25.19 -20.11 38.47
C SER A 671 24.21 -20.10 39.65
N ILE A 672 24.27 -19.07 40.49
CA ILE A 672 23.44 -18.85 41.68
C ILE A 672 21.96 -18.63 41.30
N TYR A 673 21.72 -17.90 40.21
CA TYR A 673 20.39 -17.50 39.75
C TYR A 673 19.72 -18.52 38.83
N LYS A 674 20.47 -19.50 38.27
CA LYS A 674 19.93 -20.52 37.36
C LYS A 674 18.75 -21.32 37.94
N ARG A 675 18.67 -21.48 39.27
CA ARG A 675 17.55 -22.17 39.94
C ARG A 675 16.29 -21.31 40.05
N LYS A 676 16.44 -19.98 40.10
CA LYS A 676 15.35 -19.00 40.28
C LYS A 676 14.84 -18.38 38.97
N TYR A 677 15.30 -18.84 37.80
CA TYR A 677 15.08 -18.19 36.49
C TYR A 677 13.62 -17.91 36.09
N ARG A 678 12.64 -18.63 36.67
CA ARG A 678 11.20 -18.44 36.42
C ARG A 678 10.52 -17.41 37.32
N LEU A 679 11.23 -16.85 38.31
CA LEU A 679 10.73 -15.87 39.29
C LEU A 679 9.57 -16.33 40.19
N THR A 680 9.01 -17.53 39.98
CA THR A 680 7.87 -18.07 40.75
C THR A 680 8.17 -18.28 42.23
N THR A 681 9.44 -18.52 42.58
CA THR A 681 9.88 -18.78 43.96
C THR A 681 10.03 -17.51 44.80
N VAL A 682 10.00 -16.32 44.18
CA VAL A 682 10.17 -15.04 44.88
C VAL A 682 8.88 -14.69 45.65
N ARG A 683 9.00 -14.52 46.97
CA ARG A 683 7.92 -14.20 47.91
C ARG A 683 8.14 -12.91 48.70
N HIS A 684 9.39 -12.49 48.87
CA HIS A 684 9.79 -11.27 49.57
C HIS A 684 10.72 -10.45 48.68
N LEU A 685 10.80 -9.14 48.92
CA LEU A 685 11.67 -8.21 48.21
C LEU A 685 12.90 -7.94 49.06
N SER A 686 14.08 -7.97 48.45
CA SER A 686 15.34 -7.61 49.10
C SER A 686 16.25 -6.89 48.11
N THR A 687 17.10 -5.99 48.59
CA THR A 687 18.11 -5.30 47.76
C THR A 687 19.03 -6.28 47.06
N ASP A 688 19.33 -7.41 47.70
CA ASP A 688 20.24 -8.44 47.19
C ASP A 688 19.72 -9.07 45.89
N ASP A 689 18.40 -9.07 45.68
CA ASP A 689 17.76 -9.58 44.47
C ASP A 689 17.71 -8.52 43.33
N MET A 690 18.11 -7.26 43.54
CA MET A 690 18.05 -6.21 42.50
C MET A 690 18.92 -6.50 41.27
N PRO A 691 20.18 -6.97 41.39
CA PRO A 691 20.99 -7.35 40.23
C PRO A 691 20.29 -8.45 39.43
N PHE A 692 19.69 -9.42 40.11
CA PHE A 692 18.98 -10.53 39.48
C PHE A 692 17.80 -10.07 38.62
N PHE A 693 16.96 -9.15 39.12
CA PHE A 693 15.85 -8.61 38.35
C PHE A 693 16.30 -7.80 37.13
N ASN A 694 17.37 -7.01 37.26
CA ASN A 694 17.93 -6.21 36.16
C ASN A 694 18.58 -7.07 35.08
N ILE A 695 19.29 -8.15 35.45
CA ILE A 695 19.89 -9.09 34.49
C ILE A 695 18.80 -9.79 33.67
N ILE A 696 17.76 -10.34 34.33
CA ILE A 696 16.64 -10.98 33.61
C ILE A 696 15.97 -9.98 32.67
N THR A 697 15.78 -8.76 33.13
CA THR A 697 15.18 -7.70 32.29
C THR A 697 16.05 -7.38 31.09
N GLY A 698 17.38 -7.33 31.25
CA GLY A 698 18.32 -7.15 30.14
C GLY A 698 18.24 -8.26 29.09
N LEU A 699 18.11 -9.52 29.53
CA LEU A 699 17.88 -10.67 28.64
C LEU A 699 16.54 -10.56 27.89
N CYS A 700 15.46 -10.26 28.61
CA CYS A 700 14.14 -10.04 28.02
C CYS A 700 14.13 -8.87 27.03
N PHE A 701 14.87 -7.80 27.34
CA PHE A 701 14.97 -6.63 26.47
C PHE A 701 15.78 -6.93 25.20
N ALA A 702 16.85 -7.72 25.30
CA ALA A 702 17.60 -8.21 24.14
C ALA A 702 16.71 -9.06 23.21
N ILE A 703 15.88 -9.95 23.75
CA ILE A 703 14.86 -10.70 22.99
C ILE A 703 13.86 -9.73 22.33
N GLY A 704 13.40 -8.72 23.08
CA GLY A 704 12.47 -7.70 22.58
C GLY A 704 13.02 -6.93 21.38
N LEU A 705 14.30 -6.53 21.42
CA LEU A 705 14.97 -5.84 20.31
C LEU A 705 15.25 -6.79 19.13
N ARG A 706 15.64 -8.04 19.38
CA ARG A 706 15.93 -9.05 18.33
C ARG A 706 14.71 -9.39 17.48
N PHE A 707 13.55 -9.51 18.12
CA PHE A 707 12.29 -9.89 17.49
C PHE A 707 11.34 -8.71 17.29
N ALA A 708 11.85 -7.46 17.36
CA ALA A 708 11.05 -6.25 17.17
C ALA A 708 10.31 -6.28 15.82
N GLY A 709 9.00 -6.09 15.87
CA GLY A 709 8.12 -6.08 14.70
C GLY A 709 7.96 -7.43 13.98
N SER A 710 8.52 -8.53 14.50
CA SER A 710 8.45 -9.85 13.83
C SER A 710 7.09 -10.54 13.96
N GLY A 711 6.27 -10.17 14.96
CA GLY A 711 5.02 -10.87 15.24
C GLY A 711 5.19 -12.30 15.77
N ALA A 712 6.39 -12.69 16.20
CA ALA A 712 6.69 -14.05 16.64
C ALA A 712 5.98 -14.42 17.97
N TYR A 713 5.07 -15.38 17.91
CA TYR A 713 4.29 -15.83 19.07
C TYR A 713 5.14 -16.46 20.18
N GLN A 714 6.22 -17.18 19.83
CA GLN A 714 7.12 -17.79 20.82
C GLN A 714 7.78 -16.73 21.72
N ALA A 715 8.28 -15.64 21.13
CA ALA A 715 8.88 -14.53 21.86
C ALA A 715 7.82 -13.77 22.69
N ARG A 716 6.62 -13.54 22.12
CA ARG A 716 5.50 -12.93 22.83
C ARG A 716 5.15 -13.70 24.11
N ASP A 717 4.91 -15.01 23.99
CA ASP A 717 4.41 -15.82 25.11
C ASP A 717 5.44 -15.91 26.24
N LEU A 718 6.72 -16.02 25.88
CA LEU A 718 7.82 -15.97 26.85
C LEU A 718 7.86 -14.62 27.58
N LEU A 719 7.86 -13.49 26.85
CA LEU A 719 7.90 -12.16 27.47
C LEU A 719 6.66 -11.87 28.33
N VAL A 720 5.47 -12.31 27.90
CA VAL A 720 4.24 -12.19 28.69
C VAL A 720 4.32 -13.00 29.98
N SER A 721 4.90 -14.21 29.95
CA SER A 721 5.07 -15.02 31.15
C SER A 721 5.94 -14.31 32.20
N TYR A 722 7.03 -13.66 31.77
CA TYR A 722 7.88 -12.85 32.64
C TYR A 722 7.14 -11.59 33.11
N LEU A 723 6.43 -10.90 32.22
CA LEU A 723 5.63 -9.72 32.58
C LEU A 723 4.62 -10.04 33.68
N ASP A 724 3.94 -11.18 33.62
CA ASP A 724 3.00 -11.61 34.65
C ASP A 724 3.67 -11.85 36.00
N GLN A 725 4.90 -12.39 36.01
CA GLN A 725 5.69 -12.53 37.24
C GLN A 725 6.11 -11.17 37.80
N PHE A 726 6.63 -10.26 36.97
CA PHE A 726 7.00 -8.91 37.42
C PHE A 726 5.79 -8.11 37.92
N LYS A 727 4.63 -8.25 37.27
CA LYS A 727 3.35 -7.67 37.74
C LYS A 727 2.93 -8.24 39.09
N ARG A 728 3.11 -9.53 39.33
CA ARG A 728 2.84 -10.16 40.64
C ARG A 728 3.76 -9.58 41.71
N ILE A 729 5.06 -9.51 41.45
CA ILE A 729 6.08 -9.06 42.40
C ILE A 729 5.93 -7.55 42.70
N ALA A 730 5.63 -6.72 41.69
CA ALA A 730 5.42 -5.28 41.85
C ALA A 730 4.19 -4.92 42.71
N ARG A 731 3.27 -5.86 42.91
CA ARG A 731 2.04 -5.70 43.72
C ARG A 731 2.21 -6.16 45.17
N PHE A 732 3.38 -6.63 45.56
CA PHE A 732 3.63 -6.97 46.97
C PHE A 732 3.48 -5.73 47.87
N THR A 733 2.94 -5.97 49.07
CA THR A 733 2.89 -4.97 50.13
C THR A 733 4.31 -4.73 50.63
N VAL A 734 4.64 -3.47 50.85
CA VAL A 734 5.98 -3.03 51.25
C VAL A 734 5.90 -2.51 52.68
N HIS A 735 6.80 -2.97 53.53
CA HIS A 735 6.89 -2.54 54.93
C HIS A 735 8.18 -1.74 55.18
N ASN A 736 9.27 -2.11 54.51
CA ASN A 736 10.59 -1.51 54.73
C ASN A 736 11.03 -0.59 53.58
N TYR A 737 11.99 0.31 53.84
CA TYR A 737 12.58 1.16 52.81
C TYR A 737 13.32 0.35 51.73
N ASP A 738 14.03 -0.70 52.14
CA ASP A 738 14.69 -1.66 51.24
C ASP A 738 13.69 -2.27 50.25
N GLU A 739 12.60 -2.86 50.77
CA GLU A 739 11.53 -3.42 49.95
C GLU A 739 10.91 -2.36 49.01
N LYS A 740 10.81 -1.09 49.44
CA LYS A 740 10.32 0.02 48.62
C LYS A 740 11.24 0.30 47.44
N LEU A 741 12.55 0.33 47.68
CA LEU A 741 13.56 0.53 46.65
C LEU A 741 13.55 -0.62 45.64
N THR A 742 13.50 -1.86 46.14
CA THR A 742 13.43 -3.07 45.31
C THR A 742 12.15 -3.07 44.47
N ARG A 743 11.00 -2.69 45.04
CA ARG A 743 9.74 -2.56 44.30
C ARG A 743 9.84 -1.55 43.15
N ASN A 744 10.53 -0.43 43.36
CA ASN A 744 10.74 0.57 42.30
C ASN A 744 11.62 0.01 41.17
N ALA A 745 12.68 -0.74 41.49
CA ALA A 745 13.50 -1.42 40.48
C ALA A 745 12.68 -2.47 39.70
N VAL A 746 11.85 -3.27 40.38
CA VAL A 746 10.95 -4.26 39.76
C VAL A 746 9.92 -3.58 38.86
N ARG A 747 9.42 -2.38 39.21
CA ARG A 747 8.52 -1.60 38.34
C ARG A 747 9.21 -1.14 37.07
N ASN A 748 10.42 -0.61 37.16
CA ASN A 748 11.22 -0.27 35.97
C ASN A 748 11.42 -1.52 35.08
N CYS A 749 11.73 -2.66 35.68
CA CYS A 749 11.85 -3.94 34.97
C CYS A 749 10.53 -4.35 34.27
N GLN A 750 9.40 -4.23 34.97
CA GLN A 750 8.06 -4.48 34.43
C GLN A 750 7.78 -3.59 33.21
N ASP A 751 8.12 -2.31 33.29
CA ASP A 751 7.88 -1.32 32.24
C ASP A 751 8.68 -1.63 30.97
N ILE A 752 9.95 -2.04 31.12
CA ILE A 752 10.81 -2.44 29.99
C ILE A 752 10.33 -3.74 29.36
N ILE A 753 9.91 -4.73 30.16
CA ILE A 753 9.38 -6.00 29.64
C ILE A 753 8.04 -5.76 28.93
N ALA A 754 7.20 -4.87 29.46
CA ALA A 754 5.95 -4.47 28.80
C ALA A 754 6.23 -3.81 27.43
N LEU A 755 7.22 -2.92 27.36
CA LEU A 755 7.68 -2.33 26.10
C LEU A 755 8.30 -3.35 25.16
N SER A 756 9.08 -4.30 25.67
CA SER A 756 9.70 -5.38 24.89
C SER A 756 8.64 -6.29 24.27
N ALA A 757 7.63 -6.70 25.03
CA ALA A 757 6.52 -7.50 24.52
C ALA A 757 5.71 -6.74 23.46
N ALA A 758 5.49 -5.43 23.67
CA ALA A 758 4.82 -4.58 22.69
C ALA A 758 5.68 -4.33 21.43
N ALA A 759 7.00 -4.25 21.56
CA ALA A 759 7.92 -4.09 20.44
C ALA A 759 7.95 -5.33 19.54
N VAL A 760 7.91 -6.54 20.09
CA VAL A 760 7.81 -7.79 19.31
C VAL A 760 6.52 -7.85 18.50
N MET A 761 5.41 -7.45 19.12
CA MET A 761 4.06 -7.45 18.50
C MET A 761 3.68 -6.09 17.91
N ALA A 762 4.66 -5.24 17.58
CA ALA A 762 4.40 -3.87 17.12
C ALA A 762 3.47 -3.84 15.90
N GLY A 763 2.46 -2.99 15.93
CA GLY A 763 1.44 -2.83 14.89
C GLY A 763 0.38 -3.95 14.80
N THR A 764 0.62 -5.16 15.33
CA THR A 764 -0.31 -6.31 15.19
C THR A 764 -1.60 -6.17 16.02
N GLY A 765 -1.60 -5.35 17.08
CA GLY A 765 -2.75 -5.23 17.97
C GLY A 765 -3.00 -6.45 18.88
N ASP A 766 -1.99 -7.28 19.17
CA ASP A 766 -2.15 -8.53 19.93
C ASP A 766 -2.96 -8.37 21.24
N LEU A 767 -3.99 -9.20 21.40
CA LEU A 767 -4.96 -9.07 22.48
C LEU A 767 -4.39 -9.50 23.84
N ILE A 768 -3.47 -10.47 23.86
CA ILE A 768 -2.88 -11.00 25.10
C ILE A 768 -2.03 -9.90 25.74
N VAL A 769 -1.15 -9.27 24.95
CA VAL A 769 -0.34 -8.14 25.39
C VAL A 769 -1.24 -6.96 25.77
N PHE A 770 -2.23 -6.60 24.93
CA PHE A 770 -3.11 -5.46 25.19
C PHE A 770 -3.85 -5.56 26.53
N ARG A 771 -4.37 -6.75 26.89
CA ARG A 771 -5.05 -6.98 28.19
C ARG A 771 -4.12 -6.66 29.37
N ARG A 772 -2.84 -7.01 29.28
CA ARG A 772 -1.86 -6.73 30.34
C ARG A 772 -1.52 -5.25 30.43
N LEU A 773 -1.32 -4.58 29.29
CA LEU A 773 -1.06 -3.15 29.21
C LEU A 773 -2.23 -2.31 29.69
N ARG A 774 -3.47 -2.69 29.35
CA ARG A 774 -4.69 -2.05 29.87
C ARG A 774 -4.75 -2.11 31.39
N SER A 775 -4.36 -3.24 31.98
CA SER A 775 -4.27 -3.37 33.44
C SER A 775 -3.16 -2.48 34.06
N LEU A 776 -2.09 -2.16 33.32
CA LEU A 776 -1.06 -1.22 33.79
C LEU A 776 -1.54 0.23 33.71
N HIS A 777 -2.24 0.61 32.63
CA HIS A 777 -2.88 1.92 32.52
C HIS A 777 -3.93 2.19 33.62
N GLY A 778 -4.70 1.16 33.99
CA GLY A 778 -5.73 1.25 35.03
C GLY A 778 -5.16 1.33 36.45
N HIS A 779 -3.88 1.01 36.66
CA HIS A 779 -3.26 1.07 37.98
C HIS A 779 -2.73 2.49 38.24
N VAL A 780 -3.52 3.27 38.97
CA VAL A 780 -3.17 4.64 39.40
C VAL A 780 -3.00 4.61 40.91
N SER A 781 -1.80 4.94 41.41
CA SER A 781 -1.50 4.99 42.84
C SER A 781 -0.48 6.09 43.12
N ALA A 782 -0.42 6.61 44.35
CA ALA A 782 0.59 7.62 44.70
C ALA A 782 2.03 7.12 44.50
N ASP A 783 2.22 5.79 44.60
CA ASP A 783 3.50 5.13 44.39
C ASP A 783 3.89 4.93 42.91
N THR A 784 2.98 5.13 41.94
CA THR A 784 3.30 4.92 40.52
C THR A 784 3.87 6.20 39.91
N PRO A 785 5.14 6.21 39.45
CA PRO A 785 5.76 7.41 38.90
C PRO A 785 5.20 7.75 37.51
N TYR A 786 5.41 9.01 37.09
CA TYR A 786 5.05 9.49 35.75
C TYR A 786 5.63 8.62 34.64
N GLY A 787 6.88 8.19 34.78
CA GLY A 787 7.61 7.37 33.84
C GLY A 787 7.00 5.99 33.58
N SER A 788 6.43 5.35 34.60
CA SER A 788 5.75 4.06 34.41
C SER A 788 4.47 4.19 33.60
N HIS A 789 3.71 5.29 33.78
CA HIS A 789 2.58 5.59 32.91
C HIS A 789 3.03 5.88 31.48
N MET A 790 4.11 6.64 31.31
CA MET A 790 4.70 6.91 29.99
C MET A 790 5.10 5.62 29.28
N ALA A 791 5.80 4.71 29.96
CA ALA A 791 6.20 3.41 29.41
C ALA A 791 4.99 2.54 29.02
N ALA A 792 3.96 2.46 29.87
CA ALA A 792 2.74 1.74 29.58
C ALA A 792 2.01 2.32 28.35
N HIS A 793 1.92 3.64 28.22
CA HIS A 793 1.30 4.29 27.06
C HIS A 793 2.14 4.12 25.79
N MET A 794 3.47 4.21 25.87
CA MET A 794 4.36 3.90 24.76
C MET A 794 4.19 2.43 24.31
N ALA A 795 4.05 1.49 25.24
CA ALA A 795 3.78 0.09 24.90
C ALA A 795 2.42 -0.09 24.20
N ILE A 796 1.35 0.57 24.67
CA ILE A 796 0.04 0.55 23.99
C ILE A 796 0.15 1.17 22.60
N GLY A 797 0.88 2.29 22.49
CA GLY A 797 1.12 2.97 21.24
C GLY A 797 1.86 2.11 20.22
N MET A 798 2.90 1.39 20.66
CA MET A 798 3.71 0.50 19.84
C MET A 798 2.89 -0.69 19.32
N LEU A 799 2.00 -1.24 20.15
CA LEU A 799 1.12 -2.35 19.77
C LEU A 799 0.17 -1.98 18.62
N PHE A 800 -0.24 -0.70 18.54
CA PHE A 800 -1.13 -0.16 17.50
C PHE A 800 -0.43 0.90 16.64
N LEU A 801 0.87 0.71 16.37
CA LEU A 801 1.71 1.66 15.64
C LEU A 801 1.09 2.02 14.28
N GLY A 802 0.79 3.30 14.08
CA GLY A 802 0.13 3.81 12.88
C GLY A 802 -1.19 3.08 12.55
N GLY A 803 -2.00 2.71 13.55
CA GLY A 803 -3.24 1.96 13.33
C GLY A 803 -3.03 0.55 12.76
N GLY A 804 -1.82 -0.02 12.91
CA GLY A 804 -1.44 -1.33 12.38
C GLY A 804 -0.88 -1.30 10.97
N THR A 805 -0.59 -0.11 10.43
CA THR A 805 0.07 0.03 9.12
C THR A 805 1.60 0.07 9.20
N TYR A 806 2.13 0.41 10.37
CA TYR A 806 3.56 0.48 10.64
C TYR A 806 3.97 -0.59 11.63
N THR A 807 5.23 -0.99 11.56
CA THR A 807 5.88 -1.91 12.50
C THR A 807 7.32 -1.46 12.71
N LEU A 808 8.07 -2.18 13.54
CA LEU A 808 9.48 -1.89 13.81
C LEU A 808 10.40 -2.67 12.87
N GLY A 809 11.43 -1.96 12.40
CA GLY A 809 12.56 -2.52 11.68
C GLY A 809 13.69 -2.94 12.60
N THR A 810 14.40 -4.01 12.22
CA THR A 810 15.59 -4.50 12.94
C THR A 810 16.90 -4.06 12.28
N SER A 811 16.89 -2.97 11.49
CA SER A 811 18.11 -2.37 10.94
C SER A 811 19.05 -1.88 12.06
N ASN A 812 20.35 -1.71 11.80
CA ASN A 812 21.28 -1.25 12.83
C ASN A 812 20.88 0.12 13.39
N LEU A 813 20.45 1.03 12.50
CA LEU A 813 19.93 2.34 12.89
C LEU A 813 18.63 2.20 13.70
N GLY A 814 17.72 1.33 13.26
CA GLY A 814 16.46 1.06 13.96
C GLY A 814 16.69 0.55 15.38
N ILE A 815 17.58 -0.43 15.58
CA ILE A 815 17.90 -0.97 16.92
C ILE A 815 18.58 0.08 17.79
N ALA A 816 19.52 0.86 17.26
CA ALA A 816 20.16 1.95 18.02
C ALA A 816 19.15 3.05 18.43
N ALA A 817 18.23 3.40 17.53
CA ALA A 817 17.16 4.35 17.80
C ALA A 817 16.15 3.80 18.83
N LEU A 818 15.80 2.52 18.74
CA LEU A 818 14.95 1.83 19.73
C LEU A 818 15.61 1.80 21.10
N LEU A 819 16.90 1.44 21.17
CA LEU A 819 17.68 1.47 22.41
C LEU A 819 17.67 2.87 23.06
N CYS A 820 17.80 3.92 22.25
CA CYS A 820 17.72 5.29 22.73
C CYS A 820 16.30 5.63 23.24
N SER A 821 15.26 5.28 22.47
CA SER A 821 13.87 5.59 22.84
C SER A 821 13.33 4.77 24.02
N PHE A 822 13.80 3.54 24.18
CA PHE A 822 13.40 2.58 25.22
C PHE A 822 14.45 2.45 26.32
N TYR A 823 15.34 3.45 26.46
CA TYR A 823 16.33 3.45 27.53
C TYR A 823 15.67 3.14 28.89
N PRO A 824 16.20 2.17 29.66
CA PRO A 824 15.48 1.50 30.75
C PRO A 824 15.11 2.40 31.93
N VAL A 825 15.73 3.57 32.07
CA VAL A 825 15.46 4.52 33.16
C VAL A 825 14.40 5.54 32.74
N PHE A 826 13.17 5.37 33.23
CA PHE A 826 12.06 6.29 33.00
C PHE A 826 12.01 7.42 34.06
N PRO A 827 11.49 8.61 33.70
CA PRO A 827 11.48 9.77 34.60
C PRO A 827 10.53 9.57 35.78
N THR A 828 10.97 9.94 36.97
CA THR A 828 10.14 9.84 38.19
C THR A 828 9.04 10.89 38.24
N THR A 829 9.38 12.13 37.87
CA THR A 829 8.49 13.29 37.76
C THR A 829 8.46 13.82 36.32
N VAL A 830 7.54 14.72 36.00
CA VAL A 830 7.42 15.28 34.63
C VAL A 830 8.67 16.07 34.21
N LEU A 831 9.40 16.68 35.15
CA LEU A 831 10.59 17.48 34.87
C LEU A 831 11.90 16.70 34.96
N ASP A 832 11.85 15.44 35.37
CA ASP A 832 13.04 14.61 35.57
C ASP A 832 13.71 14.28 34.21
N ASN A 833 14.94 14.76 34.03
CA ASN A 833 15.78 14.53 32.85
C ASN A 833 17.23 14.18 33.24
N LYS A 834 17.48 13.82 34.51
CA LYS A 834 18.84 13.66 35.03
C LYS A 834 19.62 12.55 34.33
N CYS A 835 18.96 11.41 34.10
CA CYS A 835 19.58 10.23 33.50
C CYS A 835 19.41 10.18 31.99
N HIS A 836 18.30 10.71 31.46
CA HIS A 836 17.96 10.61 30.04
C HIS A 836 17.03 11.75 29.64
N LEU A 837 17.34 12.41 28.52
CA LEU A 837 16.54 13.51 27.99
C LEU A 837 15.22 12.97 27.42
N GLN A 838 14.08 13.46 27.91
CA GLN A 838 12.76 12.96 27.51
C GLN A 838 12.48 13.11 25.99
N ALA A 839 13.08 14.10 25.31
CA ALA A 839 12.92 14.27 23.86
C ALA A 839 13.35 13.03 23.04
N PHE A 840 14.35 12.28 23.51
CA PHE A 840 14.87 11.09 22.82
C PHE A 840 13.86 9.93 22.80
N ARG A 841 12.82 9.98 23.65
CA ARG A 841 11.73 9.01 23.65
C ARG A 841 10.93 8.98 22.35
N HIS A 842 11.06 9.98 21.48
CA HIS A 842 10.43 10.00 20.15
C HIS A 842 11.31 9.46 19.01
N LEU A 843 12.55 9.03 19.30
CA LEU A 843 13.47 8.51 18.27
C LEU A 843 13.06 7.13 17.70
N TRP A 844 12.08 6.44 18.30
CA TRP A 844 11.50 5.21 17.73
C TRP A 844 10.99 5.41 16.29
N VAL A 845 10.69 6.66 15.90
CA VAL A 845 10.27 7.04 14.53
C VAL A 845 11.30 6.64 13.47
N LEU A 846 12.58 6.60 13.81
CA LEU A 846 13.66 6.16 12.92
C LEU A 846 13.67 4.62 12.70
N ALA A 847 13.04 3.88 13.61
CA ALA A 847 12.87 2.43 13.51
C ALA A 847 11.49 2.03 12.95
N ALA A 848 10.56 2.97 12.78
CA ALA A 848 9.23 2.70 12.26
C ALA A 848 9.27 2.52 10.74
N GLU A 849 8.97 1.32 10.28
CA GLU A 849 8.89 0.93 8.88
C GLU A 849 7.42 0.70 8.51
N PRO A 850 6.94 1.27 7.38
CA PRO A 850 5.65 0.87 6.86
C PRO A 850 5.84 -0.55 6.27
N ARG A 851 5.09 -1.55 6.73
CA ARG A 851 5.13 -2.92 6.16
C ARG A 851 3.75 -3.51 5.93
N CYS A 852 2.68 -2.72 5.98
CA CYS A 852 1.33 -3.21 5.83
C CYS A 852 0.94 -3.32 4.36
N LEU A 853 0.83 -4.55 3.85
CA LEU A 853 0.32 -4.84 2.52
C LEU A 853 -1.16 -4.45 2.46
N VAL A 854 -1.51 -3.49 1.60
CA VAL A 854 -2.90 -3.04 1.43
C VAL A 854 -3.39 -3.40 0.03
N PRO A 855 -4.16 -4.49 -0.13
CA PRO A 855 -4.82 -4.79 -1.39
C PRO A 855 -5.94 -3.77 -1.62
N ARG A 856 -5.88 -3.09 -2.76
CA ARG A 856 -6.90 -2.14 -3.24
C ARG A 856 -7.52 -2.70 -4.50
N ASP A 857 -8.82 -2.53 -4.62
CA ASP A 857 -9.50 -2.79 -5.87
C ASP A 857 -9.15 -1.69 -6.88
N LEU A 858 -8.81 -2.08 -8.11
CA LEU A 858 -8.34 -1.18 -9.17
C LEU A 858 -9.40 -0.12 -9.50
N ASP A 859 -10.66 -0.52 -9.57
CA ASP A 859 -11.74 0.34 -10.05
C ASP A 859 -12.21 1.32 -8.97
N THR A 860 -12.37 0.85 -7.74
CA THR A 860 -12.88 1.65 -6.62
C THR A 860 -11.77 2.36 -5.85
N ARG A 861 -10.51 1.93 -6.02
CA ARG A 861 -9.33 2.34 -5.23
C ARG A 861 -9.49 2.17 -3.72
N ARG A 862 -10.50 1.41 -3.29
CA ARG A 862 -10.77 1.11 -1.87
C ARG A 862 -9.97 -0.11 -1.45
N ALA A 863 -9.53 -0.11 -0.19
CA ALA A 863 -8.92 -1.27 0.41
C ALA A 863 -9.95 -2.40 0.59
N VAL A 864 -9.54 -3.64 0.30
CA VAL A 864 -10.38 -4.86 0.39
C VAL A 864 -9.68 -5.88 1.30
N THR A 865 -10.41 -6.87 1.82
CA THR A 865 -9.79 -7.97 2.58
C THR A 865 -9.67 -9.24 1.74
N ILE A 866 -8.45 -9.75 1.56
CA ILE A 866 -8.16 -10.89 0.67
C ILE A 866 -7.11 -11.82 1.29
N PRO A 867 -7.24 -13.16 1.17
CA PRO A 867 -6.21 -14.10 1.59
C PRO A 867 -4.94 -13.99 0.73
N VAL A 868 -3.78 -14.00 1.40
CA VAL A 868 -2.46 -13.85 0.80
C VAL A 868 -1.56 -14.96 1.33
N SER A 869 -0.80 -15.57 0.43
CA SER A 869 0.25 -16.52 0.77
C SER A 869 1.61 -15.85 0.66
N LEU A 870 2.36 -15.87 1.75
CA LEU A 870 3.70 -15.32 1.88
C LEU A 870 4.69 -16.47 1.86
N THR A 871 5.75 -16.37 1.06
CA THR A 871 6.85 -17.35 1.07
C THR A 871 8.14 -16.65 1.48
N LEU A 872 8.79 -17.17 2.51
CA LEU A 872 10.08 -16.68 2.98
C LEU A 872 11.22 -17.31 2.16
N LYS A 873 12.41 -16.70 2.19
CA LYS A 873 13.63 -17.26 1.59
C LYS A 873 14.05 -18.59 2.20
N THR A 874 13.58 -18.90 3.39
CA THR A 874 13.78 -20.20 4.07
C THR A 874 12.92 -21.32 3.48
N GLY A 875 11.95 -21.00 2.59
CA GLY A 875 10.99 -21.95 2.02
C GLY A 875 9.71 -22.11 2.84
N GLU A 876 9.59 -21.47 4.00
CA GLU A 876 8.36 -21.49 4.79
C GLU A 876 7.25 -20.65 4.12
N SER A 877 6.08 -21.25 3.93
CA SER A 877 4.88 -20.59 3.41
C SER A 877 3.90 -20.28 4.54
N GLN A 878 3.49 -19.01 4.67
CA GLN A 878 2.49 -18.56 5.64
C GLN A 878 1.25 -18.02 4.93
N LEU A 879 0.07 -18.51 5.30
CA LEU A 879 -1.20 -18.00 4.80
C LEU A 879 -1.73 -16.95 5.77
N THR A 880 -1.90 -15.72 5.29
CA THR A 880 -2.42 -14.58 6.07
C THR A 880 -3.58 -13.93 5.32
N THR A 881 -4.35 -13.06 5.97
CA THR A 881 -5.39 -12.26 5.31
C THR A 881 -4.95 -10.80 5.30
N ALA A 882 -4.83 -10.20 4.12
CA ALA A 882 -4.50 -8.80 3.97
C ALA A 882 -5.78 -7.92 4.09
N PRO A 883 -5.71 -6.67 4.57
CA PRO A 883 -4.49 -5.93 4.92
C PRO A 883 -3.75 -6.48 6.14
N CYS A 884 -2.45 -6.71 6.00
CA CYS A 884 -1.62 -7.31 7.06
C CYS A 884 -0.17 -6.82 7.02
N LEU A 885 0.50 -6.90 8.17
CA LEU A 885 1.93 -6.58 8.28
C LEU A 885 2.77 -7.70 7.66
N LEU A 886 3.63 -7.33 6.74
CA LEU A 886 4.65 -8.19 6.16
C LEU A 886 5.80 -8.40 7.16
N PRO A 887 6.46 -9.57 7.10
CA PRO A 887 7.74 -9.78 7.76
C PRO A 887 8.81 -8.84 7.16
N ASN A 888 10.06 -8.95 7.63
CA ASN A 888 11.13 -8.15 7.06
C ASN A 888 11.25 -8.40 5.55
N ILE A 889 11.31 -7.31 4.77
CA ILE A 889 11.30 -7.35 3.30
C ILE A 889 12.52 -8.12 2.77
N ASP A 890 13.64 -8.07 3.49
CA ASP A 890 14.86 -8.78 3.12
C ASP A 890 14.74 -10.31 3.25
N ASP A 891 13.83 -10.81 4.09
CA ASP A 891 13.61 -12.23 4.33
C ASP A 891 12.50 -12.82 3.42
N LEU A 892 11.76 -11.96 2.72
CA LEU A 892 10.62 -12.31 1.87
C LEU A 892 11.08 -12.71 0.46
N ALA A 893 10.53 -13.81 -0.07
CA ALA A 893 10.79 -14.28 -1.42
C ALA A 893 9.65 -13.90 -2.37
N THR A 894 8.45 -14.47 -2.18
CA THR A 894 7.29 -14.17 -3.04
C THR A 894 6.02 -13.97 -2.22
N VAL A 895 5.15 -13.08 -2.73
CA VAL A 895 3.80 -12.83 -2.20
C VAL A 895 2.80 -13.20 -3.29
N LYS A 896 1.95 -14.18 -3.03
CA LYS A 896 0.89 -14.58 -3.96
C LYS A 896 -0.47 -14.28 -3.38
N ILE A 897 -1.25 -13.52 -4.13
CA ILE A 897 -2.63 -13.16 -3.80
C ILE A 897 -3.52 -14.06 -4.66
N GLN A 898 -4.31 -14.89 -3.99
CA GLN A 898 -5.24 -15.82 -4.63
C GLN A 898 -6.62 -15.59 -4.07
N SER A 899 -7.54 -15.16 -4.92
CA SER A 899 -8.92 -14.90 -4.54
C SER A 899 -9.84 -15.46 -5.62
N PRO A 900 -11.01 -16.01 -5.26
CA PRO A 900 -12.01 -16.37 -6.26
C PRO A 900 -12.50 -15.13 -7.04
N ASP A 901 -12.51 -13.96 -6.40
CA ASP A 901 -13.16 -12.75 -6.92
C ASP A 901 -12.20 -11.83 -7.67
N HIS A 902 -10.89 -11.98 -7.46
CA HIS A 902 -9.86 -11.12 -8.04
C HIS A 902 -8.85 -11.95 -8.82
N TRP A 903 -8.23 -11.35 -9.83
CA TRP A 903 -7.20 -12.03 -10.61
C TRP A 903 -6.00 -12.36 -9.73
N ASP A 904 -5.39 -13.52 -10.00
CA ASP A 904 -4.23 -13.96 -9.25
C ASP A 904 -3.05 -13.03 -9.54
N LEU A 905 -2.33 -12.69 -8.47
CA LEU A 905 -1.20 -11.76 -8.52
C LEU A 905 -0.02 -12.38 -7.77
N THR A 906 1.12 -12.49 -8.45
CA THR A 906 2.37 -12.95 -7.84
C THR A 906 3.39 -11.84 -7.88
N LEU A 907 3.77 -11.33 -6.71
CA LEU A 907 4.82 -10.34 -6.54
C LEU A 907 6.09 -11.05 -6.10
N ASP A 908 7.11 -10.99 -6.96
CA ASP A 908 8.42 -11.52 -6.65
C ASP A 908 9.30 -10.43 -6.05
N PHE A 909 9.70 -10.63 -4.80
CA PHE A 909 10.62 -9.76 -4.10
C PHE A 909 12.07 -10.21 -4.30
N ALA A 910 12.36 -11.45 -4.71
CA ALA A 910 13.73 -11.95 -4.85
C ALA A 910 14.48 -11.24 -6.00
N ASP A 911 13.82 -11.17 -7.16
CA ASP A 911 14.45 -10.76 -8.42
C ASP A 911 14.23 -9.27 -8.77
N ASN A 912 13.21 -8.62 -8.21
CA ASN A 912 12.85 -7.23 -8.53
C ASN A 912 13.25 -6.22 -7.44
N PRO A 913 14.35 -5.45 -7.61
CA PRO A 913 14.77 -4.45 -6.63
C PRO A 913 13.82 -3.25 -6.54
N ASP A 914 13.25 -2.82 -7.68
CA ASP A 914 12.33 -1.67 -7.72
C ASP A 914 11.08 -1.88 -6.84
N LEU A 915 10.58 -3.11 -6.79
CA LEU A 915 9.46 -3.48 -5.94
C LEU A 915 9.82 -3.41 -4.44
N ARG A 916 11.06 -3.80 -4.08
CA ARG A 916 11.54 -3.65 -2.68
C ARG A 916 11.64 -2.18 -2.30
N ASP A 917 12.17 -1.35 -3.20
CA ASP A 917 12.35 0.08 -2.93
C ASP A 917 11.01 0.82 -2.84
N LYS A 918 10.03 0.47 -3.68
CA LYS A 918 8.64 0.93 -3.58
C LYS A 918 8.06 0.71 -2.17
N PHE A 919 8.16 -0.53 -1.67
CA PHE A 919 7.63 -0.88 -0.35
C PHE A 919 8.39 -0.19 0.78
N ARG A 920 9.72 -0.03 0.66
CA ARG A 920 10.57 0.67 1.64
C ARG A 920 10.27 2.18 1.71
N LEU A 921 9.97 2.80 0.56
CA LEU A 921 9.63 4.23 0.46
C LEU A 921 8.21 4.53 0.96
N GLY A 922 7.37 3.51 1.12
CA GLY A 922 6.09 3.58 1.84
C GLY A 922 4.85 3.37 0.98
N ASP A 923 4.98 3.05 -0.30
CA ASP A 923 3.84 2.63 -1.12
C ASP A 923 3.64 1.11 -1.02
N GLN A 924 2.77 0.69 -0.10
CA GLN A 924 2.38 -0.71 0.09
C GLN A 924 1.02 -1.06 -0.52
N SER A 925 0.52 -0.19 -1.40
CA SER A 925 -0.71 -0.48 -2.12
C SER A 925 -0.44 -1.50 -3.23
N VAL A 926 -1.23 -2.57 -3.22
CA VAL A 926 -1.26 -3.55 -4.29
C VAL A 926 -2.63 -3.49 -4.92
N TYR A 927 -2.67 -3.24 -6.22
CA TYR A 927 -3.92 -3.12 -6.94
C TYR A 927 -4.33 -4.48 -7.46
N LEU A 928 -5.60 -4.79 -7.32
CA LEU A 928 -6.19 -6.04 -7.73
C LEU A 928 -7.35 -5.73 -8.65
N ARG A 929 -7.36 -6.42 -9.78
CA ARG A 929 -8.49 -6.36 -10.69
C ARG A 929 -9.50 -7.44 -10.31
N ARG A 930 -10.76 -7.07 -10.21
CA ARG A 930 -11.85 -8.04 -10.04
C ARG A 930 -11.96 -8.93 -11.29
N ARG A 931 -12.24 -10.21 -11.08
CA ARG A 931 -12.58 -11.13 -12.16
C ARG A 931 -13.97 -10.77 -12.67
N ALA A 932 -14.12 -10.75 -13.99
CA ALA A 932 -15.45 -10.78 -14.57
C ALA A 932 -16.13 -12.10 -14.17
N VAL A 933 -17.42 -12.04 -13.82
CA VAL A 933 -18.25 -13.19 -13.36
C VAL A 933 -18.08 -14.44 -14.26
N TYR A 934 -17.73 -14.25 -15.52
CA TYR A 934 -17.51 -15.28 -16.54
C TYR A 934 -16.23 -16.11 -16.42
N THR A 935 -15.23 -15.68 -15.64
CA THR A 935 -13.91 -16.35 -15.56
C THR A 935 -13.75 -17.31 -14.37
N GLY A 936 -14.76 -17.40 -13.50
CA GLY A 936 -14.78 -18.40 -12.42
C GLY A 936 -15.25 -19.76 -12.93
N SER A 937 -14.35 -20.71 -13.16
CA SER A 937 -14.70 -22.05 -13.68
C SER A 937 -15.47 -22.95 -12.69
N SER A 938 -15.96 -22.45 -11.55
CA SER A 938 -16.52 -23.31 -10.49
C SER A 938 -17.52 -22.67 -9.52
N THR A 939 -18.19 -21.57 -9.85
CA THR A 939 -19.22 -21.00 -8.97
C THR A 939 -20.61 -21.35 -9.48
N SER A 940 -21.45 -21.97 -8.62
CA SER A 940 -22.88 -22.19 -8.90
C SER A 940 -23.55 -20.86 -9.24
N GLU A 941 -24.58 -20.86 -10.10
CA GLU A 941 -25.40 -19.68 -10.45
C GLU A 941 -25.85 -18.89 -9.19
N PHE A 942 -26.10 -19.60 -8.08
CA PHE A 942 -26.41 -19.03 -6.77
C PHE A 942 -25.26 -18.20 -6.16
N SER A 943 -24.02 -18.66 -6.27
CA SER A 943 -22.83 -17.97 -5.76
C SER A 943 -22.54 -16.70 -6.55
N SER A 944 -22.76 -16.72 -7.87
CA SER A 944 -22.66 -15.51 -8.69
C SER A 944 -23.74 -14.48 -8.34
N SER A 945 -24.96 -14.93 -8.03
CA SER A 945 -26.01 -14.03 -7.53
C SER A 945 -25.69 -13.47 -6.14
N LEU A 946 -25.11 -14.27 -5.25
CA LEU A 946 -24.71 -13.84 -3.90
C LEU A 946 -23.56 -12.84 -3.96
N MET A 947 -22.56 -13.05 -4.83
CA MET A 947 -21.47 -12.09 -5.05
C MET A 947 -21.98 -10.76 -5.64
N ALA A 948 -22.89 -10.80 -6.61
CA ALA A 948 -23.54 -9.59 -7.12
C ALA A 948 -24.36 -8.87 -6.02
N LEU A 949 -24.91 -9.59 -5.04
CA LEU A 949 -25.63 -9.03 -3.89
C LEU A 949 -24.69 -8.51 -2.79
N SER A 950 -23.53 -9.14 -2.56
CA SER A 950 -22.53 -8.63 -1.62
C SER A 950 -21.93 -7.32 -2.12
N ASP A 951 -21.76 -7.15 -3.43
CA ASP A 951 -21.33 -5.88 -4.04
C ASP A 951 -22.28 -4.70 -3.75
N VAL A 952 -23.57 -4.98 -3.55
CA VAL A 952 -24.56 -3.98 -3.12
C VAL A 952 -24.45 -3.68 -1.61
N GLN A 953 -24.04 -4.67 -0.81
CA GLN A 953 -23.87 -4.55 0.65
C GLN A 953 -22.50 -3.98 1.07
N ASP A 954 -21.47 -4.15 0.25
CA ASP A 954 -20.12 -3.55 0.40
C ASP A 954 -20.09 -2.05 0.04
N ILE A 955 -21.26 -1.47 -0.21
CA ILE A 955 -21.53 -0.08 0.13
C ILE A 955 -21.85 -0.05 1.63
N PRO A 956 -20.87 0.14 2.53
CA PRO A 956 -21.21 0.40 3.92
C PRO A 956 -22.05 1.67 3.91
N SER A 957 -23.35 1.51 4.22
CA SER A 957 -24.14 2.58 4.78
C SER A 957 -23.28 3.21 5.86
N SER A 958 -22.97 4.49 5.70
CA SER A 958 -22.10 5.25 6.59
C SER A 958 -22.77 5.42 7.95
N SER A 959 -22.92 4.34 8.69
CA SER A 959 -23.31 4.34 10.09
C SER A 959 -22.01 4.44 10.90
N SER A 960 -21.60 5.68 11.16
CA SER A 960 -20.74 5.93 12.31
C SER A 960 -21.50 5.47 13.56
N PRO A 961 -20.96 4.60 14.42
CA PRO A 961 -21.62 4.24 15.66
C PRO A 961 -21.43 5.39 16.67
N GLY A 962 -22.42 6.26 16.74
CA GLY A 962 -22.63 7.18 17.87
C GLY A 962 -23.44 6.47 18.95
N TYR A 963 -22.89 6.47 20.17
CA TYR A 963 -23.53 6.29 21.47
C TYR A 963 -24.96 5.71 21.51
N SER A 964 -25.10 4.47 22.00
CA SER A 964 -26.32 4.02 22.68
C SER A 964 -25.92 3.45 24.03
N ARG A 965 -26.30 4.16 25.09
CA ARG A 965 -26.10 3.81 26.49
C ARG A 965 -27.13 2.74 26.82
N ALA A 966 -26.67 1.56 27.24
CA ALA A 966 -27.53 0.49 27.72
C ALA A 966 -28.34 0.96 28.94
N VAL A 967 -29.66 0.87 28.84
CA VAL A 967 -30.55 0.68 29.99
C VAL A 967 -31.32 -0.61 29.71
N ASN A 968 -31.28 -1.50 30.70
CA ASN A 968 -31.78 -2.87 30.71
C ASN A 968 -33.13 -3.09 30.01
N THR A 969 -33.18 -3.99 29.02
CA THR A 969 -34.25 -4.98 28.84
C THR A 969 -33.73 -6.18 28.02
N THR A 970 -34.27 -7.34 28.35
CA THR A 970 -33.95 -8.72 27.92
C THR A 970 -34.10 -8.98 26.41
N PRO A 971 -33.52 -10.09 25.88
CA PRO A 971 -33.35 -10.31 24.45
C PRO A 971 -34.66 -10.75 23.80
N ASN A 972 -35.04 -10.12 22.69
CA ASN A 972 -36.09 -10.65 21.81
C ASN A 972 -35.64 -10.57 20.36
N ALA A 973 -35.81 -11.72 19.70
CA ALA A 973 -35.64 -11.94 18.28
C ALA A 973 -36.62 -11.08 17.45
N ALA A 974 -36.30 -11.00 16.15
CA ALA A 974 -37.09 -10.44 15.05
C ALA A 974 -37.10 -8.90 14.92
N ALA A 975 -36.36 -8.40 13.92
CA ALA A 975 -36.68 -7.12 13.29
C ALA A 975 -38.01 -7.27 12.51
N PRO A 976 -38.90 -6.26 12.53
CA PRO A 976 -40.24 -6.38 12.02
C PRO A 976 -40.27 -6.28 10.49
N ILE A 977 -40.83 -7.30 9.86
CA ILE A 977 -41.31 -7.23 8.48
C ILE A 977 -42.64 -6.48 8.51
N LEU A 978 -42.67 -5.26 7.95
CA LEU A 978 -43.91 -4.55 7.69
C LEU A 978 -44.61 -5.18 6.47
N TYR A 979 -45.52 -6.11 6.74
CA TYR A 979 -46.54 -6.53 5.78
C TYR A 979 -47.68 -5.52 5.79
N SER A 980 -47.99 -4.89 4.64
CA SER A 980 -49.33 -4.36 4.39
C SER A 980 -50.02 -5.24 3.35
N GLN A 981 -51.15 -5.82 3.76
CA GLN A 981 -52.03 -6.58 2.87
C GLN A 981 -52.91 -5.60 2.08
N GLY A 982 -52.83 -5.70 0.75
CA GLY A 982 -53.76 -5.10 -0.19
C GLY A 982 -53.56 -5.74 -1.55
N LYS A 983 -54.60 -6.39 -2.09
CA LYS A 983 -54.57 -7.22 -3.30
C LYS A 983 -54.03 -6.47 -4.53
N SER A 984 -52.79 -6.74 -4.92
CA SER A 984 -52.29 -6.70 -6.30
C SER A 984 -50.94 -7.43 -6.35
N SER A 985 -50.60 -7.98 -7.52
CA SER A 985 -49.44 -8.82 -7.82
C SER A 985 -48.13 -8.40 -7.13
N ILE A 986 -47.47 -9.40 -6.54
CA ILE A 986 -46.21 -9.31 -5.77
C ILE A 986 -45.13 -8.56 -6.56
N GLN A 987 -44.79 -7.36 -6.10
CA GLN A 987 -43.53 -6.68 -6.41
C GLN A 987 -42.73 -6.52 -5.10
N VAL A 988 -41.66 -7.29 -4.98
CA VAL A 988 -40.67 -7.13 -3.90
C VAL A 988 -39.91 -5.82 -4.17
N ARG A 989 -40.08 -4.80 -3.32
CA ARG A 989 -39.32 -3.55 -3.40
C ARG A 989 -37.94 -3.73 -2.74
N PHE A 990 -36.90 -3.73 -3.58
CA PHE A 990 -35.50 -3.64 -3.18
C PHE A 990 -35.11 -2.19 -2.80
N PRO A 991 -34.26 -1.95 -1.78
CA PRO A 991 -33.76 -0.62 -1.47
C PRO A 991 -32.53 -0.25 -2.32
N ALA A 992 -32.48 1.02 -2.74
CA ALA A 992 -31.48 1.69 -3.57
C ALA A 992 -31.48 1.30 -5.07
N ARG A 993 -32.30 2.02 -5.86
CA ARG A 993 -32.30 1.99 -7.33
C ARG A 993 -30.91 2.33 -7.88
N HIS A 994 -30.25 1.41 -8.56
CA HIS A 994 -29.11 1.75 -9.42
C HIS A 994 -29.58 2.75 -10.48
N LEU A 995 -28.81 3.82 -10.71
CA LEU A 995 -29.09 4.85 -11.74
C LEU A 995 -29.36 4.27 -13.14
N TRP A 996 -28.93 3.03 -13.39
CA TRP A 996 -28.96 2.33 -14.68
C TRP A 996 -30.05 1.27 -14.83
N GLU A 997 -30.86 1.03 -13.80
CA GLU A 997 -31.88 -0.04 -13.81
C GLU A 997 -32.93 0.14 -14.90
N TRP A 998 -33.21 1.40 -15.29
CA TRP A 998 -34.12 1.71 -16.40
C TRP A 998 -33.59 1.24 -17.76
N ILE A 999 -32.26 1.19 -17.96
CA ILE A 999 -31.63 0.71 -19.20
C ILE A 999 -31.87 -0.79 -19.38
N PHE A 1000 -31.69 -1.57 -18.30
CA PHE A 1000 -31.90 -3.02 -18.34
C PHE A 1000 -33.38 -3.42 -18.50
N ASN A 1001 -34.32 -2.48 -18.33
CA ASN A 1001 -35.74 -2.71 -18.59
C ASN A 1001 -36.11 -2.58 -20.08
N LEU A 1002 -35.21 -2.06 -20.92
CA LEU A 1002 -35.39 -2.00 -22.38
C LEU A 1002 -35.42 -3.41 -22.97
N ARG A 1003 -36.23 -3.61 -24.04
CA ARG A 1003 -36.49 -4.94 -24.63
C ARG A 1003 -35.22 -5.71 -24.99
N THR A 1004 -34.22 -5.02 -25.53
CA THR A 1004 -32.94 -5.60 -25.98
C THR A 1004 -32.06 -6.11 -24.83
N PHE A 1005 -32.19 -5.54 -23.63
CA PHE A 1005 -31.33 -5.86 -22.48
C PHE A 1005 -32.00 -6.75 -21.42
N ARG A 1006 -33.28 -7.12 -21.63
CA ARG A 1006 -34.02 -8.07 -20.78
C ARG A 1006 -33.44 -9.49 -20.72
N PRO A 1007 -32.89 -10.08 -21.80
CA PRO A 1007 -32.37 -11.44 -21.76
C PRO A 1007 -30.97 -11.55 -21.11
N LEU A 1008 -30.42 -10.44 -20.60
CA LEU A 1008 -29.13 -10.44 -19.92
C LEU A 1008 -29.26 -10.96 -18.49
N ASP A 1009 -28.40 -11.92 -18.16
CA ASP A 1009 -28.28 -12.45 -16.79
C ASP A 1009 -27.65 -11.42 -15.85
N MET A 1010 -27.72 -11.64 -14.54
CA MET A 1010 -27.06 -10.74 -13.57
C MET A 1010 -25.54 -10.68 -13.77
N GLY A 1011 -24.92 -11.75 -14.28
CA GLY A 1011 -23.51 -11.76 -14.67
C GLY A 1011 -23.22 -10.86 -15.88
N ASP A 1012 -24.10 -10.86 -16.89
CA ASP A 1012 -24.00 -9.98 -18.06
C ASP A 1012 -24.19 -8.52 -17.64
N LYS A 1013 -25.14 -8.25 -16.74
CA LYS A 1013 -25.37 -6.90 -16.21
C LYS A 1013 -24.17 -6.38 -15.42
N ALA A 1014 -23.48 -7.23 -14.66
CA ALA A 1014 -22.29 -6.84 -13.91
C ALA A 1014 -21.10 -6.46 -14.82
N LEU A 1015 -21.00 -7.02 -16.03
CA LEU A 1015 -19.98 -6.62 -17.01
C LEU A 1015 -20.21 -5.23 -17.60
N VAL A 1016 -21.48 -4.86 -17.77
CA VAL A 1016 -21.88 -3.59 -18.43
C VAL A 1016 -22.00 -2.45 -17.41
N ILE A 1017 -22.36 -2.74 -16.16
CA ILE A 1017 -22.49 -1.71 -15.12
C ILE A 1017 -21.09 -1.33 -14.62
N PRO A 1018 -20.66 -0.06 -14.77
CA PRO A 1018 -19.43 0.38 -14.15
C PRO A 1018 -19.59 0.32 -12.62
N SER A 1019 -18.61 -0.27 -11.95
CA SER A 1019 -18.51 -0.32 -10.49
C SER A 1019 -18.51 1.08 -9.86
N VAL A 1020 -18.07 2.12 -10.59
CA VAL A 1020 -18.16 3.55 -10.21
C VAL A 1020 -18.49 4.43 -11.43
N PRO A 1021 -19.53 5.31 -11.39
CA PRO A 1021 -19.94 6.16 -12.52
C PRO A 1021 -18.97 7.27 -12.93
N SER A 1022 -17.95 7.59 -12.12
CA SER A 1022 -17.10 8.80 -12.24
C SER A 1022 -15.61 8.49 -12.45
N GLN A 1023 -15.30 7.49 -13.26
CA GLN A 1023 -13.90 7.14 -13.55
C GLN A 1023 -13.25 8.18 -14.50
N GLN A 1024 -12.17 8.80 -14.05
CA GLN A 1024 -11.19 9.46 -14.94
C GLN A 1024 -10.27 8.38 -15.54
N PRO A 1025 -9.73 8.57 -16.75
CA PRO A 1025 -8.71 7.66 -17.30
C PRO A 1025 -7.54 7.53 -16.32
N ILE A 1026 -7.03 6.31 -16.13
CA ILE A 1026 -5.85 6.07 -15.31
C ILE A 1026 -4.65 6.45 -16.17
N GLU A 1027 -4.01 7.57 -15.83
CA GLU A 1027 -2.74 8.00 -16.41
C GLU A 1027 -1.61 7.44 -15.54
N ILE A 1028 -0.80 6.54 -16.11
CA ILE A 1028 0.44 6.07 -15.48
C ILE A 1028 1.61 6.74 -16.20
N TYR A 1029 2.46 7.41 -15.43
CA TYR A 1029 3.69 8.03 -15.92
C TYR A 1029 4.85 7.05 -15.76
N ALA A 1030 5.56 6.72 -16.84
CA ALA A 1030 6.85 6.05 -16.73
C ALA A 1030 7.86 6.93 -15.95
N ARG A 1031 8.87 6.31 -15.32
CA ARG A 1031 9.94 7.01 -14.56
C ARG A 1031 10.64 8.10 -15.38
N ASP A 1032 10.69 7.95 -16.72
CA ASP A 1032 11.30 8.92 -17.64
C ASP A 1032 10.33 10.01 -18.14
N HIS A 1033 9.09 10.06 -17.63
CA HIS A 1033 8.01 10.96 -18.08
C HIS A 1033 7.73 10.93 -19.59
N SER A 1034 8.26 9.95 -20.32
CA SER A 1034 8.20 9.84 -21.78
C SER A 1034 7.00 9.04 -22.29
N GLU A 1035 6.51 8.06 -21.52
CA GLU A 1035 5.36 7.23 -21.88
C GLU A 1035 4.21 7.47 -20.90
N ILE A 1036 3.14 8.07 -21.42
CA ILE A 1036 1.84 8.16 -20.75
C ILE A 1036 1.03 6.95 -21.23
N ILE A 1037 0.88 5.94 -20.38
CA ILE A 1037 -0.04 4.84 -20.66
C ILE A 1037 -1.42 5.26 -20.14
N ILE A 1038 -2.31 5.65 -21.05
CA ILE A 1038 -3.70 5.99 -20.75
C ILE A 1038 -4.52 4.71 -20.85
N TRP A 1039 -5.03 4.25 -19.71
CA TRP A 1039 -5.95 3.12 -19.71
C TRP A 1039 -7.36 3.61 -20.06
N PRO A 1040 -8.03 3.00 -21.07
CA PRO A 1040 -9.40 3.34 -21.38
C PRO A 1040 -10.29 3.06 -20.17
N VAL A 1041 -11.25 3.95 -19.97
CA VAL A 1041 -12.20 3.88 -18.85
C VAL A 1041 -13.01 2.59 -18.94
N SER A 1042 -13.32 1.94 -17.82
CA SER A 1042 -13.88 0.58 -17.79
C SER A 1042 -15.16 0.41 -18.61
N TRP A 1043 -15.99 1.45 -18.70
CA TRP A 1043 -17.25 1.47 -19.46
C TRP A 1043 -17.10 1.75 -20.96
N LEU A 1044 -15.90 2.14 -21.42
CA LEU A 1044 -15.58 2.27 -22.85
C LEU A 1044 -14.97 0.99 -23.44
N ARG A 1045 -14.83 -0.06 -22.62
CA ARG A 1045 -14.22 -1.31 -23.05
C ARG A 1045 -15.27 -2.20 -23.69
N PRO A 1046 -15.00 -2.74 -24.89
CA PRO A 1046 -15.88 -3.75 -25.45
C PRO A 1046 -15.85 -4.99 -24.57
N SER A 1047 -17.03 -5.42 -24.16
CA SER A 1047 -17.27 -6.61 -23.36
C SER A 1047 -17.81 -7.75 -24.22
N ALA A 1048 -17.76 -8.97 -23.71
CA ALA A 1048 -18.43 -10.10 -24.34
C ALA A 1048 -19.93 -9.85 -24.59
N VAL A 1049 -20.58 -9.03 -23.74
CA VAL A 1049 -21.98 -8.64 -23.90
C VAL A 1049 -22.17 -7.76 -25.12
N ASP A 1050 -21.24 -6.85 -25.43
CA ASP A 1050 -21.32 -6.00 -26.62
C ASP A 1050 -21.26 -6.85 -27.89
N THR A 1051 -20.30 -7.78 -27.95
CA THR A 1051 -20.19 -8.72 -29.09
C THR A 1051 -21.45 -9.58 -29.23
N ARG A 1052 -22.03 -10.05 -28.11
CA ARG A 1052 -23.28 -10.81 -28.11
C ARG A 1052 -24.46 -9.98 -28.61
N LEU A 1053 -24.61 -8.75 -28.17
CA LEU A 1053 -25.71 -7.87 -28.58
C LEU A 1053 -25.60 -7.51 -30.07
N VAL A 1054 -24.38 -7.30 -30.57
CA VAL A 1054 -24.15 -7.10 -32.01
C VAL A 1054 -24.54 -8.37 -32.78
N LEU A 1055 -24.12 -9.56 -32.33
CA LEU A 1055 -24.51 -10.84 -32.94
C LEU A 1055 -26.03 -11.08 -32.90
N GLU A 1056 -26.70 -10.80 -31.77
CA GLU A 1056 -28.16 -10.92 -31.67
C GLU A 1056 -28.86 -9.96 -32.64
N LYS A 1057 -28.35 -8.74 -32.78
CA LYS A 1057 -28.85 -7.75 -33.74
C LYS A 1057 -28.60 -8.20 -35.18
N THR A 1058 -27.44 -8.78 -35.51
CA THR A 1058 -27.16 -9.26 -36.87
C THR A 1058 -28.09 -10.41 -37.26
N VAL A 1059 -28.34 -11.35 -36.34
CA VAL A 1059 -29.28 -12.45 -36.53
C VAL A 1059 -30.71 -11.95 -36.65
N GLN A 1060 -31.13 -10.98 -35.83
CA GLN A 1060 -32.47 -10.40 -35.93
C GLN A 1060 -32.68 -9.72 -37.28
N HIS A 1061 -31.71 -8.93 -37.76
CA HIS A 1061 -31.77 -8.34 -39.11
C HIS A 1061 -31.83 -9.40 -40.21
N LEU A 1062 -31.14 -10.53 -40.05
CA LEU A 1062 -31.20 -11.66 -40.99
C LEU A 1062 -32.60 -12.30 -41.03
N VAL A 1063 -33.22 -12.51 -39.87
CA VAL A 1063 -34.59 -13.04 -39.76
C VAL A 1063 -35.60 -12.03 -40.32
N ASP A 1064 -35.44 -10.74 -40.00
CA ASP A 1064 -36.31 -9.66 -40.49
C ASP A 1064 -36.20 -9.49 -42.02
N ALA A 1065 -34.99 -9.62 -42.59
CA ALA A 1065 -34.76 -9.62 -44.03
C ALA A 1065 -35.41 -10.85 -44.70
N ALA A 1066 -35.26 -12.04 -44.12
CA ALA A 1066 -35.87 -13.27 -44.64
C ALA A 1066 -37.42 -13.26 -44.55
N THR A 1067 -37.99 -12.50 -43.62
CA THR A 1067 -39.44 -12.33 -43.45
C THR A 1067 -40.00 -11.09 -44.16
N GLY A 1068 -39.17 -10.34 -44.89
CA GLY A 1068 -39.58 -9.20 -45.72
C GLY A 1068 -39.86 -7.89 -44.96
N GLN A 1069 -39.41 -7.77 -43.70
CA GLN A 1069 -39.62 -6.59 -42.85
C GLN A 1069 -38.34 -5.80 -42.51
N GLY A 1070 -37.17 -6.20 -43.05
CA GLY A 1070 -35.85 -5.67 -42.66
C GLY A 1070 -35.23 -4.57 -43.55
N ASP A 1071 -34.19 -3.92 -43.00
CA ASP A 1071 -33.29 -2.93 -43.63
C ASP A 1071 -32.45 -3.53 -44.79
N GLY A 1072 -31.85 -2.67 -45.63
CA GLY A 1072 -31.25 -3.02 -46.93
C GLY A 1072 -30.25 -4.21 -46.97
N ASP A 1073 -30.41 -5.03 -48.01
CA ASP A 1073 -29.77 -6.34 -48.26
C ASP A 1073 -28.23 -6.38 -48.20
N ASP A 1074 -27.54 -5.25 -48.40
CA ASP A 1074 -26.07 -5.19 -48.39
C ASP A 1074 -25.46 -5.47 -47.03
N THR A 1075 -26.04 -4.86 -46.00
CA THR A 1075 -25.54 -4.97 -44.63
C THR A 1075 -25.67 -6.39 -44.10
N VAL A 1076 -26.56 -7.18 -44.71
CA VAL A 1076 -26.86 -8.55 -44.35
C VAL A 1076 -25.79 -9.52 -44.87
N ARG A 1077 -25.27 -9.34 -46.09
CA ARG A 1077 -24.22 -10.22 -46.67
C ARG A 1077 -22.86 -10.10 -45.98
N ASP A 1078 -22.42 -8.88 -45.66
CA ASP A 1078 -21.16 -8.68 -44.93
C ASP A 1078 -21.21 -9.29 -43.52
N ARG A 1079 -22.36 -9.20 -42.86
CA ARG A 1079 -22.59 -9.80 -41.54
C ARG A 1079 -22.65 -11.33 -41.58
N LEU A 1080 -23.12 -11.93 -42.69
CA LEU A 1080 -23.07 -13.38 -42.90
C LEU A 1080 -21.64 -13.92 -42.99
N TRP A 1081 -20.73 -13.18 -43.64
CA TRP A 1081 -19.31 -13.55 -43.67
C TRP A 1081 -18.67 -13.55 -42.29
N GLN A 1082 -19.06 -12.61 -41.41
CA GLN A 1082 -18.59 -12.57 -40.02
C GLN A 1082 -19.08 -13.78 -39.22
N LEU A 1083 -20.35 -14.17 -39.39
CA LEU A 1083 -20.91 -15.37 -38.76
C LEU A 1083 -20.20 -16.64 -39.25
N ARG A 1084 -19.92 -16.73 -40.56
CA ARG A 1084 -19.19 -17.85 -41.16
C ARG A 1084 -17.77 -17.99 -40.58
N LEU A 1085 -17.04 -16.88 -40.45
CA LEU A 1085 -15.71 -16.86 -39.82
C LEU A 1085 -15.78 -17.34 -38.36
N LEU A 1086 -16.79 -16.91 -37.63
CA LEU A 1086 -16.99 -17.28 -36.23
C LEU A 1086 -17.32 -18.77 -36.08
N PHE A 1087 -18.13 -19.34 -36.97
CA PHE A 1087 -18.40 -20.78 -37.01
C PHE A 1087 -17.16 -21.60 -37.39
N ALA A 1088 -16.40 -21.15 -38.41
CA ALA A 1088 -15.16 -21.81 -38.81
C ALA A 1088 -14.11 -21.83 -37.67
N TRP A 1089 -14.04 -20.75 -36.90
CA TRP A 1089 -13.19 -20.69 -35.71
C TRP A 1089 -13.62 -21.67 -34.61
N LEU A 1090 -14.93 -21.79 -34.35
CA LEU A 1090 -15.46 -22.76 -33.38
C LEU A 1090 -15.12 -24.21 -33.80
N ASP A 1091 -15.37 -24.55 -35.06
CA ASP A 1091 -15.13 -25.89 -35.61
C ASP A 1091 -13.62 -26.25 -35.55
N SER A 1092 -12.72 -25.30 -35.83
CA SER A 1092 -11.25 -25.47 -35.74
C SER A 1092 -10.77 -25.76 -34.30
N ASN A 1093 -11.36 -25.13 -33.29
CA ASN A 1093 -11.00 -25.38 -31.88
C ASN A 1093 -11.53 -26.72 -31.35
N ASP A 1094 -12.71 -27.15 -31.81
CA ASP A 1094 -13.27 -28.46 -31.49
C ASP A 1094 -12.40 -29.61 -32.03
N ASP A 1095 -11.75 -29.43 -33.19
CA ASP A 1095 -10.83 -30.42 -33.73
C ASP A 1095 -9.47 -30.47 -33.00
N ARG A 1096 -9.00 -29.33 -32.47
CA ARG A 1096 -7.80 -29.29 -31.61
C ARG A 1096 -8.00 -30.02 -30.28
N THR A 1097 -9.17 -29.86 -29.65
CA THR A 1097 -9.45 -30.56 -28.38
C THR A 1097 -9.52 -32.08 -28.57
N LYS A 1098 -10.08 -32.56 -29.68
CA LYS A 1098 -10.11 -33.99 -30.04
C LYS A 1098 -8.72 -34.59 -30.28
N LEU A 1099 -7.76 -33.82 -30.82
CA LEU A 1099 -6.38 -34.26 -31.04
C LEU A 1099 -5.53 -34.28 -29.75
N ALA A 1100 -5.84 -33.42 -28.78
CA ALA A 1100 -5.09 -33.31 -27.53
C ALA A 1100 -5.50 -34.36 -26.48
N THR A 1101 -6.77 -34.79 -26.46
CA THR A 1101 -7.29 -35.80 -25.53
C THR A 1101 -7.57 -37.11 -26.26
N GLY A 1102 -6.55 -37.95 -26.42
CA GLY A 1102 -6.66 -39.26 -27.09
C GLY A 1102 -7.59 -40.31 -26.44
N GLU A 1103 -8.60 -39.92 -25.66
CA GLU A 1103 -9.55 -40.83 -25.01
C GLU A 1103 -11.02 -40.48 -25.36
N LYS A 1104 -11.76 -41.48 -25.85
CA LYS A 1104 -13.21 -41.43 -26.15
C LYS A 1104 -14.10 -41.38 -24.88
N ARG A 1105 -13.80 -40.55 -23.88
CA ARG A 1105 -14.67 -40.37 -22.70
C ARG A 1105 -15.01 -38.91 -22.43
N CYS A 1106 -16.32 -38.64 -22.43
CA CYS A 1106 -17.01 -37.37 -22.20
C CYS A 1106 -16.60 -36.23 -23.14
N ARG A 1107 -17.54 -35.78 -23.99
CA ARG A 1107 -17.53 -34.46 -24.64
C ARG A 1107 -17.32 -33.39 -23.56
N LYS A 1108 -16.08 -32.99 -23.27
CA LYS A 1108 -15.80 -31.69 -22.67
C LYS A 1108 -15.87 -30.70 -23.83
N THR A 1109 -17.07 -30.20 -24.09
CA THR A 1109 -17.30 -29.12 -25.05
C THR A 1109 -16.37 -27.96 -24.73
N PHE A 1110 -15.73 -27.40 -25.75
CA PHE A 1110 -14.95 -26.17 -25.64
C PHE A 1110 -15.83 -25.09 -25.01
N LYS A 1111 -15.52 -24.70 -23.77
CA LYS A 1111 -16.17 -23.57 -23.10
C LYS A 1111 -15.32 -22.34 -23.37
N GLY A 1112 -15.56 -21.65 -24.48
CA GLY A 1112 -14.87 -20.39 -24.79
C GLY A 1112 -14.97 -19.42 -23.60
N ILE A 1113 -13.85 -18.75 -23.29
CA ILE A 1113 -13.70 -17.88 -22.11
C ILE A 1113 -14.26 -16.47 -22.40
N TRP A 1114 -14.14 -16.00 -23.65
CA TRP A 1114 -14.70 -14.74 -24.11
C TRP A 1114 -16.16 -14.87 -24.58
N LEU A 1115 -16.43 -15.76 -25.53
CA LEU A 1115 -17.79 -16.09 -26.01
C LEU A 1115 -18.13 -17.54 -25.67
N ARG A 1116 -19.26 -17.75 -24.98
CA ARG A 1116 -19.76 -19.10 -24.67
C ARG A 1116 -20.10 -19.83 -25.97
N ALA A 1117 -19.62 -21.06 -26.11
CA ALA A 1117 -19.96 -21.91 -27.25
C ALA A 1117 -21.47 -22.10 -27.40
N ASP A 1118 -22.22 -22.14 -26.30
CA ASP A 1118 -23.69 -22.23 -26.29
C ASP A 1118 -24.37 -21.05 -27.00
N VAL A 1119 -23.81 -19.84 -26.88
CA VAL A 1119 -24.35 -18.63 -27.54
C VAL A 1119 -24.08 -18.70 -29.04
N ILE A 1120 -22.91 -19.20 -29.43
CA ILE A 1120 -22.52 -19.36 -30.84
C ILE A 1120 -23.38 -20.44 -31.51
N GLU A 1121 -23.59 -21.56 -30.83
CA GLU A 1121 -24.45 -22.65 -31.30
C GLU A 1121 -25.91 -22.20 -31.41
N ASP A 1122 -26.45 -21.46 -30.45
CA ASP A 1122 -27.81 -20.91 -30.55
C ASP A 1122 -27.97 -19.97 -31.77
N VAL A 1123 -26.97 -19.12 -32.03
CA VAL A 1123 -26.92 -18.29 -33.23
C VAL A 1123 -26.87 -19.15 -34.51
N ARG A 1124 -26.07 -20.23 -34.52
CA ARG A 1124 -25.99 -21.20 -35.62
C ARG A 1124 -27.35 -21.84 -35.91
N TRP A 1125 -28.07 -22.27 -34.88
CA TRP A 1125 -29.40 -22.87 -35.00
C TRP A 1125 -30.45 -21.90 -35.53
N ARG A 1126 -30.45 -20.65 -35.05
CA ARG A 1126 -31.38 -19.62 -35.55
C ARG A 1126 -31.14 -19.29 -37.02
N VAL A 1127 -29.88 -19.19 -37.46
CA VAL A 1127 -29.54 -18.95 -38.87
C VAL A 1127 -29.92 -20.15 -39.75
N TRP A 1128 -29.69 -21.38 -39.28
CA TRP A 1128 -30.16 -22.58 -39.97
C TRP A 1128 -31.68 -22.68 -40.06
N GLY A 1129 -32.42 -22.27 -39.03
CA GLY A 1129 -33.88 -22.20 -39.04
C GLY A 1129 -34.42 -21.29 -40.14
N VAL A 1130 -33.73 -20.18 -40.43
CA VAL A 1130 -34.06 -19.29 -41.56
C VAL A 1130 -33.81 -19.97 -42.92
N GLN A 1131 -32.73 -20.74 -43.08
CA GLN A 1131 -32.43 -21.46 -44.32
C GLN A 1131 -33.40 -22.60 -44.62
N VAL A 1132 -33.96 -23.25 -43.60
CA VAL A 1132 -34.87 -24.41 -43.76
C VAL A 1132 -36.33 -23.99 -43.97
N GLY A 1133 -36.66 -22.70 -43.79
CA GLY A 1133 -37.98 -22.15 -44.13
C GLY A 1133 -39.11 -22.57 -43.20
N ASP A 1134 -38.84 -22.67 -41.89
CA ASP A 1134 -39.86 -23.03 -40.89
C ASP A 1134 -40.72 -21.81 -40.48
N ASN A 1135 -41.54 -21.34 -41.44
CA ASN A 1135 -42.58 -20.34 -41.20
C ASN A 1135 -43.81 -21.03 -40.57
N GLY A 1136 -43.77 -21.25 -39.25
CA GLY A 1136 -44.86 -21.84 -38.48
C GLY A 1136 -45.20 -21.06 -37.21
N ASN A 1137 -46.10 -20.07 -37.32
CA ASN A 1137 -46.97 -19.48 -36.30
C ASN A 1137 -46.45 -19.32 -34.85
N GLY A 1138 -46.12 -18.07 -34.51
CA GLY A 1138 -46.71 -17.32 -33.38
C GLY A 1138 -46.70 -17.96 -31.98
N GLY A 1139 -45.80 -17.46 -31.14
CA GLY A 1139 -46.08 -17.12 -29.73
C GLY A 1139 -46.29 -18.28 -28.76
N GLN A 1140 -45.37 -18.37 -27.80
CA GLN A 1140 -45.35 -19.18 -26.57
C GLN A 1140 -44.62 -20.53 -26.63
N LEU A 1141 -43.89 -20.77 -25.53
CA LEU A 1141 -43.16 -21.97 -25.09
C LEU A 1141 -41.71 -21.99 -25.62
N LEU A 1142 -40.66 -21.99 -24.79
CA LEU A 1142 -40.41 -22.89 -23.65
C LEU A 1142 -39.61 -22.20 -22.51
N GLU A 1143 -40.30 -21.70 -21.50
CA GLU A 1143 -39.86 -21.90 -20.11
C GLU A 1143 -40.38 -23.30 -19.70
N ASP A 1144 -39.63 -24.02 -18.88
CA ASP A 1144 -39.88 -25.40 -18.39
C ASP A 1144 -39.61 -26.57 -19.36
N ASN A 1145 -38.32 -26.95 -19.47
CA ASN A 1145 -37.90 -28.35 -19.26
C ASN A 1145 -36.35 -28.46 -19.20
N ARG A 1146 -35.76 -28.04 -18.07
CA ARG A 1146 -34.46 -28.60 -17.62
C ARG A 1146 -34.76 -29.96 -16.99
N GLY A 1147 -34.68 -31.02 -17.79
CA GLY A 1147 -34.83 -32.40 -17.33
C GLY A 1147 -34.38 -33.40 -18.39
N MET A 1148 -33.07 -33.63 -18.50
CA MET A 1148 -32.55 -34.85 -19.12
C MET A 1148 -32.53 -35.99 -18.09
N PRO A 1149 -32.61 -37.25 -18.54
CA PRO A 1149 -31.36 -37.99 -18.66
C PRO A 1149 -31.26 -38.79 -19.97
N THR A 1150 -30.26 -38.52 -20.81
CA THR A 1150 -29.07 -39.37 -21.09
C THR A 1150 -28.32 -38.86 -22.31
#